data_AF-A0A8K0VED6-F1
#
_entry.id   AF-A0A8K0VED6-F1
#
_cell.length_a   1.000
_cell.length_b   1.000
_cell.length_c   1.000
_cell.angle_alpha   90.00
_cell.angle_beta   90.00
_cell.angle_gamma   90.00
#
_symmetry.space_group_name_H-M   'P 1'
#
loop_
_entity.id
_entity.type
_entity.pdbx_description
1 polymer ?
#
loop_
_entity_poly.entity_id
_entity_poly.type
_entity_poly.pdbx_seq_one_letter_code
_entity_poly.pdbx_strand_id
1 'polypeptide(L)'
;MSASRHAQLPELGAAGAASPTPGVQLMTLSGPSPLSHSSPDVAASPSRPLAAAGPPACLRPGPWLGSFAPEAVVSRMLNYWFDKVHPVAPILLRRRFMRRFRNGDADADRTFCGLVVSVCAAVAATLPREDYGSVTVRRCLEFIDQNSLVASGFTRSSYSVDWCITMYNLGTAVGAVSDSGLSDIKSYAATAEAAAGVRYLAYYCTHDLDNVEKQLLKRLFWLLFAASCSANILGRLPISLLSQELIDAIPRPLDLTDDQMEPPGPPESDHVAWYGDATSYVPGLNCLSDLFSVWNEVQLTPPGSDSAACLAKYLSKVQKVIDNLPPELRWRGGLSRPPNVTQGHEVQIANIFITSLHIRSNLLQKLDPTEKSLPEHQKIVDDLLEILYHLPQAVFNANGSSVVPKIRDIGAAYLEQVEKGHGAGQTDGDSARSKLERLLRKLDDLDCWQGLGTQPPTPPHLSRLENGNIQLIVKGKPFLMLSGELHNSSLSSAKFMSEVWPAMKAQSINTLLGSVTWETIEPKEGHFDFSELDLVLAGAREHGMHLVLLWFGTYKNGISTYAPGWVKRDVKRFPRVQVLEAGGVKRTVEMVSPLSNECCEADGRAFAALMRHLAEVDSEHNTVLMVQVENETGLLGDSRDRSQKANKAFNEPVPADLLEYLHKTDLHPRFKERFSQIPTSGAHSWDSVFGAGSAANEAFMAYHISSYVGRVAAAGKKEYQIPLYTNTWLNFDDPSQLDLRGVPIVVGGGADAGVYPSGGPCPHVLDIWRHNTPALDFLAPDLYFHDYETVCKNYSEQKNPLFIPEQRRDENGSRRVWLSYATYGALGASPFGIDTGAELVGREFKLLEQTKEYLLAAAPADRMGFFFDEEPCDRVPERWTRVFGDVEVIIERAFVFGKAGPGGGMVIHLGNAKFLLVGRGFNASFKSVRKEATFTGILSAEEKEVDEQGQLKTLRIFNGDETRSGEFVIMPNDDPDYGGFPIAVTVPARTCIVEVEAYWVAEAEEDR
;
A
#
# COMPACT_ATOMS: atom_id res chain seq x y z
N MET A 1 25.10 -45.41 -33.06
CA MET A 1 26.55 -45.06 -33.16
C MET A 1 26.95 -44.53 -31.78
N SER A 2 27.49 -45.38 -30.89
CA SER A 2 28.94 -45.57 -30.62
C SER A 2 29.59 -44.29 -30.03
N ALA A 3 30.37 -44.24 -28.96
CA ALA A 3 31.07 -45.18 -28.06
C ALA A 3 31.61 -44.28 -26.89
N SER A 4 31.46 -44.59 -25.61
CA SER A 4 32.37 -45.31 -24.68
C SER A 4 33.88 -44.92 -24.65
N ARG A 5 34.41 -44.85 -23.40
CA ARG A 5 35.79 -45.10 -22.87
C ARG A 5 36.54 -43.88 -22.27
N HIS A 6 36.81 -43.89 -20.94
CA HIS A 6 38.07 -44.25 -20.22
C HIS A 6 39.10 -43.09 -20.17
N ALA A 7 39.96 -42.82 -19.18
CA ALA A 7 40.56 -43.49 -18.00
C ALA A 7 41.20 -42.35 -17.13
N GLN A 8 41.27 -42.38 -15.79
CA GLN A 8 42.26 -42.98 -14.86
C GLN A 8 42.99 -41.93 -13.99
N LEU A 9 43.20 -42.34 -12.73
CA LEU A 9 43.89 -41.71 -11.59
C LEU A 9 45.42 -41.60 -11.77
N PRO A 10 46.12 -41.07 -10.75
CA PRO A 10 47.00 -41.97 -9.98
C PRO A 10 46.85 -41.88 -8.45
N GLU A 11 47.02 -43.05 -7.82
CA GLU A 11 47.12 -43.34 -6.37
C GLU A 11 48.55 -43.20 -5.83
N LEU A 12 48.67 -43.14 -4.50
CA LEU A 12 49.63 -43.84 -3.60
C LEU A 12 49.24 -43.41 -2.16
N GLY A 13 48.99 -44.21 -1.11
CA GLY A 13 49.01 -45.64 -0.77
C GLY A 13 49.05 -45.68 0.79
N ALA A 14 47.97 -46.04 1.50
CA ALA A 14 47.63 -47.33 2.13
C ALA A 14 48.42 -47.74 3.40
N ALA A 15 47.71 -47.82 4.55
CA ALA A 15 47.71 -48.88 5.60
C ALA A 15 47.05 -48.33 6.89
N GLY A 16 46.14 -48.97 7.63
CA GLY A 16 45.42 -50.23 7.52
C GLY A 16 44.42 -50.40 8.69
N ALA A 17 43.28 -51.03 8.38
CA ALA A 17 42.41 -51.92 9.17
C ALA A 17 41.72 -51.53 10.52
N ALA A 18 40.40 -51.79 10.50
CA ALA A 18 39.53 -52.40 11.52
C ALA A 18 38.54 -51.51 12.34
N SER A 19 37.25 -51.80 12.08
CA SER A 19 35.92 -51.41 12.60
C SER A 19 35.65 -51.66 14.12
N PRO A 20 34.41 -51.45 14.67
CA PRO A 20 33.33 -50.45 14.47
C PRO A 20 32.86 -49.77 15.80
N THR A 21 31.91 -48.83 15.68
CA THR A 21 31.01 -48.18 16.69
C THR A 21 30.97 -48.68 18.14
N PRO A 22 30.71 -47.76 19.10
CA PRO A 22 29.87 -48.10 20.26
C PRO A 22 28.74 -47.10 20.54
N GLY A 23 27.64 -47.66 21.05
CA GLY A 23 26.44 -46.97 21.50
C GLY A 23 26.48 -46.55 22.98
N VAL A 24 25.29 -46.08 23.38
CA VAL A 24 24.83 -45.50 24.65
C VAL A 24 25.16 -46.33 25.91
N GLN A 25 25.46 -45.66 27.03
CA GLN A 25 25.24 -46.22 28.38
C GLN A 25 24.86 -45.16 29.44
N LEU A 26 23.77 -45.46 30.17
CA LEU A 26 23.31 -44.86 31.42
C LEU A 26 24.36 -45.00 32.54
N MET A 27 24.36 -44.06 33.49
CA MET A 27 24.84 -44.30 34.85
C MET A 27 23.80 -43.89 35.91
N THR A 28 23.50 -44.85 36.77
CA THR A 28 22.75 -44.81 38.02
C THR A 28 23.62 -44.31 39.17
N LEU A 29 23.04 -43.62 40.16
CA LEU A 29 23.63 -43.51 41.51
C LEU A 29 22.56 -43.63 42.60
N SER A 30 22.81 -44.57 43.50
CA SER A 30 22.07 -44.96 44.70
C SER A 30 22.49 -44.15 45.94
N GLY A 31 21.56 -43.93 46.89
CA GLY A 31 21.76 -43.20 48.16
C GLY A 31 22.62 -43.92 49.22
N PRO A 32 22.84 -43.28 50.39
CA PRO A 32 22.12 -43.68 51.62
C PRO A 32 21.75 -42.53 52.60
N SER A 33 20.79 -42.79 53.51
CA SER A 33 20.28 -41.95 54.64
C SER A 33 21.06 -42.23 55.98
N PRO A 34 20.63 -41.83 57.22
CA PRO A 34 19.74 -40.75 57.76
C PRO A 34 20.29 -40.02 59.06
N LEU A 35 19.44 -39.19 59.73
CA LEU A 35 19.45 -38.67 61.15
C LEU A 35 20.14 -37.30 61.39
N SER A 36 19.73 -36.37 62.28
CA SER A 36 18.59 -36.18 63.22
C SER A 36 18.65 -34.76 63.85
N HIS A 37 17.50 -34.34 64.40
CA HIS A 37 17.09 -33.14 65.17
C HIS A 37 18.05 -32.31 66.09
N SER A 38 17.68 -31.00 66.18
CA SER A 38 17.52 -30.11 67.36
C SER A 38 18.60 -29.06 67.76
N SER A 39 18.11 -27.81 67.94
CA SER A 39 18.66 -26.51 68.41
C SER A 39 19.13 -26.50 69.89
N PRO A 40 19.59 -25.39 70.57
CA PRO A 40 19.67 -23.95 70.21
C PRO A 40 20.92 -23.12 70.72
N ASP A 41 20.96 -21.83 70.35
CA ASP A 41 21.38 -20.60 71.07
C ASP A 41 22.80 -20.28 71.65
N VAL A 42 23.34 -19.14 71.13
CA VAL A 42 23.87 -17.92 71.82
C VAL A 42 25.39 -17.75 72.19
N ALA A 43 25.95 -16.71 71.54
CA ALA A 43 26.98 -15.69 71.93
C ALA A 43 28.48 -16.03 72.10
N ALA A 44 29.34 -15.37 71.28
CA ALA A 44 30.19 -14.22 71.69
C ALA A 44 31.12 -13.74 70.54
N SER A 45 31.08 -12.43 70.24
CA SER A 45 31.95 -11.64 69.33
C SER A 45 33.35 -11.35 69.98
N PRO A 46 34.35 -10.57 69.42
CA PRO A 46 34.31 -9.58 68.31
C PRO A 46 35.57 -9.40 67.39
N SER A 47 35.40 -8.68 66.25
CA SER A 47 36.26 -7.60 65.66
C SER A 47 36.28 -7.59 64.10
N ARG A 48 35.40 -6.84 63.40
CA ARG A 48 35.51 -5.45 62.81
C ARG A 48 36.27 -5.35 61.45
N PRO A 49 35.89 -4.42 60.52
CA PRO A 49 34.59 -4.20 59.89
C PRO A 49 34.66 -4.16 58.34
N LEU A 50 33.66 -4.69 57.64
CA LEU A 50 33.40 -4.37 56.23
C LEU A 50 31.96 -3.87 56.13
N ALA A 51 31.81 -2.69 55.54
CA ALA A 51 30.60 -1.87 55.56
C ALA A 51 29.37 -2.65 55.09
N ALA A 52 28.27 -2.49 55.84
CA ALA A 52 26.96 -2.99 55.47
C ALA A 52 26.56 -2.41 54.10
N ALA A 53 26.42 -3.28 53.10
CA ALA A 53 25.59 -2.98 51.97
C ALA A 53 24.15 -2.87 52.50
N GLY A 54 23.58 -1.67 52.41
CA GLY A 54 22.19 -1.42 52.74
C GLY A 54 21.25 -2.28 51.90
N PRO A 55 19.95 -2.34 52.26
CA PRO A 55 18.96 -3.03 51.46
C PRO A 55 19.00 -2.50 50.01
N PRO A 56 18.77 -3.34 48.98
CA PRO A 56 18.69 -2.87 47.61
C PRO A 56 17.67 -1.73 47.58
N ALA A 57 18.04 -0.63 46.91
CA ALA A 57 17.30 0.62 46.90
C ALA A 57 15.78 0.37 46.82
N CYS A 58 15.04 0.85 47.82
CA CYS A 58 13.59 0.99 47.73
C CYS A 58 13.25 1.82 46.49
N LEU A 59 12.95 1.14 45.38
CA LEU A 59 12.35 1.75 44.20
C LEU A 59 10.95 2.22 44.60
N ARG A 60 10.78 3.54 44.70
CA ARG A 60 9.52 4.17 45.13
C ARG A 60 8.35 3.73 44.22
N PRO A 61 7.13 3.52 44.77
CA PRO A 61 5.91 3.49 43.97
C PRO A 61 5.83 4.80 43.17
N GLY A 62 5.49 4.71 41.89
CA GLY A 62 5.42 5.86 41.00
C GLY A 62 4.26 5.68 40.02
N PRO A 63 3.78 6.76 39.38
CA PRO A 63 2.68 6.71 38.42
C PRO A 63 3.17 6.08 37.10
N TRP A 64 3.53 4.80 37.14
CA TRP A 64 4.07 4.04 36.01
C TRP A 64 3.09 4.12 34.85
N LEU A 65 1.81 3.89 35.10
CA LEU A 65 0.82 3.81 34.03
C LEU A 65 0.64 5.17 33.32
N GLY A 66 0.64 6.27 34.07
CA GLY A 66 0.58 7.62 33.50
C GLY A 66 1.78 7.97 32.60
N SER A 67 2.94 7.35 32.84
CA SER A 67 4.13 7.50 31.97
C SER A 67 4.10 6.59 30.73
N PHE A 68 3.33 5.49 30.77
CA PHE A 68 3.18 4.56 29.67
C PHE A 68 2.32 5.15 28.54
N ALA A 69 1.10 5.57 28.86
CA ALA A 69 0.14 6.15 27.93
C ALA A 69 -0.99 6.88 28.69
N PRO A 70 -1.75 7.78 28.04
CA PRO A 70 -2.92 8.40 28.67
C PRO A 70 -3.91 7.33 29.14
N GLU A 71 -4.48 7.50 30.34
CA GLU A 71 -5.40 6.53 30.94
C GLU A 71 -6.60 6.20 30.03
N ALA A 72 -7.11 7.20 29.29
CA ALA A 72 -8.18 7.00 28.31
C ALA A 72 -7.80 6.02 27.18
N VAL A 73 -6.53 6.06 26.73
CA VAL A 73 -6.01 5.14 25.71
C VAL A 73 -5.91 3.74 26.29
N VAL A 74 -5.33 3.60 27.49
CA VAL A 74 -5.20 2.31 28.17
C VAL A 74 -6.58 1.69 28.44
N SER A 75 -7.51 2.45 29.02
CA SER A 75 -8.87 2.00 29.31
C SER A 75 -9.60 1.54 28.05
N ARG A 76 -9.43 2.25 26.92
CA ARG A 76 -10.03 1.84 25.63
C ARG A 76 -9.45 0.52 25.13
N MET A 77 -8.13 0.34 25.18
CA MET A 77 -7.49 -0.92 24.80
C MET A 77 -7.92 -2.08 25.70
N LEU A 78 -8.05 -1.85 27.02
CA LEU A 78 -8.58 -2.86 27.94
C LEU A 78 -10.01 -3.26 27.60
N ASN A 79 -10.88 -2.31 27.26
CA ASN A 79 -12.23 -2.62 26.80
C ASN A 79 -12.21 -3.43 25.48
N TYR A 80 -11.34 -3.08 24.53
CA TYR A 80 -11.17 -3.87 23.30
C TYR A 80 -10.68 -5.29 23.55
N TRP A 81 -9.79 -5.51 24.53
CA TRP A 81 -9.45 -6.87 24.95
C TRP A 81 -10.71 -7.65 25.33
N PHE A 82 -11.52 -7.12 26.24
CA PHE A 82 -12.73 -7.82 26.70
C PHE A 82 -13.77 -8.00 25.58
N ASP A 83 -13.95 -7.00 24.73
CA ASP A 83 -14.98 -7.03 23.71
C ASP A 83 -14.60 -7.91 22.50
N LYS A 84 -13.31 -7.98 22.16
CA LYS A 84 -12.85 -8.58 20.90
C LYS A 84 -11.90 -9.76 21.08
N VAL A 85 -10.96 -9.71 22.04
CA VAL A 85 -9.90 -10.73 22.19
C VAL A 85 -10.25 -11.81 23.22
N HIS A 86 -10.94 -11.43 24.30
CA HIS A 86 -11.35 -12.32 25.38
C HIS A 86 -12.15 -13.56 24.93
N PRO A 87 -13.02 -13.51 23.89
CA PRO A 87 -13.69 -14.71 23.39
C PRO A 87 -12.74 -15.85 22.96
N VAL A 88 -11.52 -15.53 22.52
CA VAL A 88 -10.51 -16.53 22.12
C VAL A 88 -9.43 -16.75 23.18
N ALA A 89 -9.26 -15.79 24.09
CA ALA A 89 -8.34 -15.90 25.22
C ALA A 89 -9.04 -15.49 26.54
N PRO A 90 -9.92 -16.33 27.11
CA PRO A 90 -10.73 -15.97 28.29
C PRO A 90 -9.96 -16.04 29.62
N ILE A 91 -8.73 -15.51 29.66
CA ILE A 91 -7.77 -15.64 30.77
C ILE A 91 -7.80 -14.49 31.78
N LEU A 92 -8.73 -13.55 31.65
CA LEU A 92 -8.93 -12.46 32.60
C LEU A 92 -10.38 -12.44 33.07
N LEU A 93 -10.60 -12.19 34.36
CA LEU A 93 -11.93 -11.90 34.92
C LEU A 93 -12.16 -10.38 34.85
N ARG A 94 -13.09 -9.91 34.02
CA ARG A 94 -13.24 -8.48 33.70
C ARG A 94 -13.52 -7.66 34.95
N ARG A 95 -14.46 -8.12 35.78
CA ARG A 95 -14.87 -7.40 37.01
C ARG A 95 -13.68 -7.16 37.94
N ARG A 96 -12.95 -8.21 38.29
CA ARG A 96 -11.74 -8.14 39.14
C ARG A 96 -10.66 -7.28 38.52
N PHE A 97 -10.41 -7.44 37.22
CA PHE A 97 -9.37 -6.72 36.50
C PHE A 97 -9.63 -5.21 36.45
N MET A 98 -10.83 -4.81 36.00
CA MET A 98 -11.19 -3.40 35.85
C MET A 98 -11.35 -2.70 37.20
N ARG A 99 -11.76 -3.41 38.26
CA ARG A 99 -11.76 -2.87 39.63
C ARG A 99 -10.36 -2.51 40.10
N ARG A 100 -9.40 -3.43 39.95
CA ARG A 100 -7.98 -3.17 40.28
C ARG A 100 -7.39 -2.02 39.46
N PHE A 101 -7.73 -1.95 38.17
CA PHE A 101 -7.32 -0.84 37.29
C PHE A 101 -7.84 0.51 37.80
N ARG A 102 -9.15 0.63 38.09
CA ARG A 102 -9.77 1.86 38.59
C ARG A 102 -9.29 2.27 39.98
N ASN A 103 -8.92 1.29 40.81
CA ASN A 103 -8.36 1.55 42.15
C ASN A 103 -6.92 2.09 42.10
N GLY A 104 -6.30 2.17 40.92
CA GLY A 104 -4.92 2.62 40.77
C GLY A 104 -3.88 1.57 41.17
N ASP A 105 -4.27 0.30 41.28
CA ASP A 105 -3.36 -0.77 41.70
C ASP A 105 -2.16 -0.91 40.75
N ALA A 106 -2.29 -0.49 39.49
CA ALA A 106 -1.22 -0.53 38.50
C ALA A 106 -0.03 0.39 38.83
N ASP A 107 -0.19 1.37 39.71
CA ASP A 107 0.91 2.24 40.18
C ASP A 107 1.53 1.74 41.51
N ALA A 108 0.92 0.73 42.15
CA ALA A 108 1.37 0.15 43.41
C ALA A 108 1.89 -1.30 43.26
N ASP A 109 1.36 -2.06 42.31
CA ASP A 109 1.71 -3.46 42.03
C ASP A 109 2.34 -3.57 40.64
N ARG A 110 3.65 -3.86 40.61
CA ARG A 110 4.42 -4.05 39.37
C ARG A 110 3.92 -5.19 38.51
N THR A 111 3.52 -6.29 39.13
CA THR A 111 3.05 -7.47 38.40
C THR A 111 1.74 -7.13 37.71
N PHE A 112 0.85 -6.41 38.39
CA PHE A 112 -0.38 -5.93 37.80
C PHE A 112 -0.17 -4.86 36.72
N CYS A 113 0.78 -3.93 36.92
CA CYS A 113 1.18 -2.97 35.89
C CYS A 113 1.67 -3.68 34.63
N GLY A 114 2.57 -4.66 34.81
CA GLY A 114 3.06 -5.52 33.73
C GLY A 114 1.92 -6.26 33.03
N LEU A 115 0.95 -6.77 33.78
CA LEU A 115 -0.24 -7.41 33.24
C LEU A 115 -1.06 -6.44 32.37
N VAL A 116 -1.36 -5.22 32.85
CA VAL A 116 -2.07 -4.18 32.07
C VAL A 116 -1.33 -3.88 30.77
N VAL A 117 -0.02 -3.65 30.83
CA VAL A 117 0.81 -3.35 29.65
C VAL A 117 0.85 -4.54 28.68
N SER A 118 0.86 -5.78 29.19
CA SER A 118 0.81 -6.98 28.35
C SER A 118 -0.53 -7.14 27.63
N VAL A 119 -1.64 -6.73 28.24
CA VAL A 119 -2.96 -6.72 27.60
C VAL A 119 -2.97 -5.69 26.46
N CYS A 120 -2.40 -4.50 26.68
CA CYS A 120 -2.21 -3.52 25.62
C CYS A 120 -1.33 -4.07 24.48
N ALA A 121 -0.25 -4.79 24.81
CA ALA A 121 0.61 -5.44 23.81
C ALA A 121 -0.17 -6.47 22.99
N ALA A 122 -0.96 -7.32 23.65
CA ALA A 122 -1.74 -8.35 22.97
C ALA A 122 -2.87 -7.75 22.10
N VAL A 123 -3.54 -6.68 22.55
CA VAL A 123 -4.51 -5.93 21.74
C VAL A 123 -3.84 -5.31 20.52
N ALA A 124 -2.72 -4.61 20.70
CA ALA A 124 -1.97 -4.00 19.60
C ALA A 124 -1.43 -5.04 18.61
N ALA A 125 -1.17 -6.26 19.06
CA ALA A 125 -0.73 -7.35 18.21
C ALA A 125 -1.90 -8.09 17.53
N THR A 126 -3.12 -8.02 18.08
CA THR A 126 -4.25 -8.86 17.63
C THR A 126 -5.28 -8.09 16.79
N LEU A 127 -5.50 -6.81 17.07
CA LEU A 127 -6.53 -6.04 16.37
C LEU A 127 -5.90 -5.10 15.32
N PRO A 128 -6.63 -4.73 14.24
CA PRO A 128 -6.22 -3.67 13.34
C PRO A 128 -5.86 -2.40 14.11
N ARG A 129 -4.86 -1.65 13.63
CA ARG A 129 -4.33 -0.50 14.34
C ARG A 129 -5.33 0.65 14.29
N GLU A 130 -5.91 0.98 15.44
CA GLU A 130 -6.59 2.25 15.64
C GLU A 130 -5.63 3.29 16.24
N ASP A 131 -6.10 4.51 16.50
CA ASP A 131 -5.31 5.55 17.15
C ASP A 131 -5.06 5.23 18.64
N TYR A 132 -4.05 4.39 18.89
CA TYR A 132 -3.49 4.12 20.21
C TYR A 132 -2.32 5.05 20.56
N GLY A 133 -2.15 6.14 19.80
CA GLY A 133 -0.98 7.01 19.86
C GLY A 133 0.31 6.21 19.72
N SER A 134 1.17 6.32 20.74
CA SER A 134 2.49 5.70 20.74
C SER A 134 2.54 4.24 21.19
N VAL A 135 1.42 3.64 21.63
CA VAL A 135 1.40 2.27 22.15
C VAL A 135 1.66 1.27 21.02
N THR A 136 2.70 0.45 21.16
CA THR A 136 3.09 -0.62 20.23
C THR A 136 3.63 -1.81 21.03
N VAL A 137 3.65 -3.01 20.46
CA VAL A 137 4.25 -4.20 21.12
C VAL A 137 5.68 -3.93 21.59
N ARG A 138 6.48 -3.29 20.73
CA ARG A 138 7.85 -2.87 21.06
C ARG A 138 7.90 -1.91 22.25
N ARG A 139 7.07 -0.86 22.26
CA ARG A 139 6.99 0.08 23.39
C ARG A 139 6.54 -0.61 24.68
N CYS A 140 5.60 -1.56 24.61
CA CYS A 140 5.17 -2.33 25.78
C CYS A 140 6.33 -3.13 26.40
N LEU A 141 7.12 -3.81 25.56
CA LEU A 141 8.32 -4.54 26.01
C LEU A 141 9.36 -3.60 26.63
N GLU A 142 9.72 -2.53 25.91
CA GLU A 142 10.66 -1.52 26.39
C GLU A 142 10.23 -0.94 27.74
N PHE A 143 8.94 -0.65 27.89
CA PHE A 143 8.38 -0.11 29.13
C PHE A 143 8.45 -1.11 30.29
N ILE A 144 8.13 -2.38 30.03
CA ILE A 144 8.22 -3.46 31.03
C ILE A 144 9.65 -3.65 31.51
N ASP A 145 10.62 -3.66 30.58
CA ASP A 145 12.03 -3.82 30.89
C ASP A 145 12.59 -2.61 31.66
N GLN A 146 12.33 -1.39 31.16
CA GLN A 146 12.80 -0.13 31.76
C GLN A 146 12.34 0.03 33.21
N ASN A 147 11.12 -0.38 33.51
CA ASN A 147 10.54 -0.24 34.85
C ASN A 147 10.66 -1.52 35.69
N SER A 148 11.28 -2.58 35.15
CA SER A 148 11.42 -3.89 35.81
C SER A 148 10.08 -4.39 36.37
N LEU A 149 9.02 -4.29 35.56
CA LEU A 149 7.66 -4.64 35.98
C LEU A 149 7.49 -6.15 36.17
N VAL A 150 8.29 -6.94 35.43
CA VAL A 150 8.23 -8.39 35.39
C VAL A 150 9.63 -8.94 35.61
N ALA A 151 9.91 -9.50 36.80
CA ALA A 151 11.23 -10.10 37.07
C ALA A 151 11.43 -11.39 36.23
N SER A 152 12.56 -11.51 35.53
CA SER A 152 12.96 -12.68 34.73
C SER A 152 14.10 -13.48 35.40
N GLY A 153 14.15 -14.79 35.15
CA GLY A 153 15.27 -15.65 35.57
C GLY A 153 15.46 -15.84 37.09
N PHE A 154 16.71 -16.02 37.51
CA PHE A 154 17.12 -16.42 38.88
C PHE A 154 16.82 -15.41 39.99
N THR A 155 16.47 -14.16 39.66
CA THR A 155 16.13 -13.12 40.63
C THR A 155 14.64 -13.16 41.04
N ARG A 156 13.84 -14.05 40.47
CA ARG A 156 12.40 -14.19 40.78
C ARG A 156 12.19 -15.03 42.05
N SER A 157 11.38 -14.53 42.97
CA SER A 157 11.08 -15.19 44.25
C SER A 157 9.81 -16.06 44.24
N SER A 158 8.86 -15.84 43.31
CA SER A 158 7.60 -16.62 43.20
C SER A 158 6.91 -16.44 41.84
N TYR A 159 5.99 -17.36 41.51
CA TYR A 159 5.06 -17.24 40.38
C TYR A 159 3.67 -16.80 40.87
N SER A 160 2.93 -16.07 40.03
CA SER A 160 1.50 -15.76 40.24
C SER A 160 0.73 -15.96 38.94
N VAL A 161 -0.61 -16.05 39.02
CA VAL A 161 -1.46 -16.20 37.83
C VAL A 161 -1.33 -14.98 36.90
N ASP A 162 -1.36 -13.77 37.46
CA ASP A 162 -1.14 -12.51 36.74
C ASP A 162 0.20 -12.52 35.98
N TRP A 163 1.26 -12.98 36.65
CA TRP A 163 2.58 -13.06 36.05
C TRP A 163 2.62 -14.05 34.88
N CYS A 164 2.01 -15.23 35.04
CA CYS A 164 1.94 -16.23 33.96
C CYS A 164 1.15 -15.71 32.75
N ILE A 165 0.03 -15.01 32.98
CA ILE A 165 -0.77 -14.39 31.92
C ILE A 165 0.02 -13.30 31.21
N THR A 166 0.75 -12.48 31.97
CA THR A 166 1.63 -11.43 31.42
C THR A 166 2.62 -12.04 30.42
N MET A 167 3.32 -13.09 30.83
CA MET A 167 4.30 -13.75 29.96
C MET A 167 3.67 -14.43 28.74
N TYR A 168 2.48 -15.02 28.88
CA TYR A 168 1.73 -15.56 27.76
C TYR A 168 1.33 -14.47 26.75
N ASN A 169 0.79 -13.35 27.22
CA ASN A 169 0.41 -12.22 26.38
C ASN A 169 1.61 -11.62 25.64
N LEU A 170 2.75 -11.47 26.31
CA LEU A 170 3.98 -10.99 25.65
C LEU A 170 4.49 -12.01 24.63
N GLY A 171 4.49 -13.30 24.97
CA GLY A 171 4.93 -14.37 24.07
C GLY A 171 4.11 -14.40 22.78
N THR A 172 2.78 -14.35 22.90
CA THR A 172 1.87 -14.33 21.75
C THR A 172 1.96 -13.02 20.97
N ALA A 173 2.02 -11.86 21.64
CA ALA A 173 2.14 -10.57 20.98
C ALA A 173 3.43 -10.43 20.18
N VAL A 174 4.57 -10.87 20.74
CA VAL A 174 5.85 -10.86 20.01
C VAL A 174 5.83 -11.83 18.85
N GLY A 175 5.30 -13.04 19.06
CA GLY A 175 5.17 -14.03 18.01
C GLY A 175 4.22 -13.61 16.89
N ALA A 176 3.28 -12.72 17.16
CA ALA A 176 2.35 -12.18 16.17
C ALA A 176 2.98 -11.09 15.28
N VAL A 177 3.97 -10.35 15.79
CA VAL A 177 4.58 -9.20 15.08
C VAL A 177 5.98 -9.47 14.52
N SER A 178 6.55 -10.64 14.82
CA SER A 178 7.86 -11.06 14.32
C SER A 178 7.76 -11.77 12.98
N ASP A 179 8.71 -11.51 12.07
CA ASP A 179 8.86 -12.24 10.81
C ASP A 179 9.07 -13.74 11.02
N SER A 180 9.73 -14.11 12.13
CA SER A 180 9.95 -15.51 12.53
C SER A 180 8.75 -16.11 13.29
N GLY A 181 7.70 -15.33 13.52
CA GLY A 181 6.50 -15.75 14.23
C GLY A 181 6.81 -16.29 15.64
N LEU A 182 6.11 -17.36 16.06
CA LEU A 182 6.40 -18.12 17.30
C LEU A 182 7.83 -18.69 17.40
N SER A 183 8.62 -18.71 16.32
CA SER A 183 10.03 -19.14 16.39
C SER A 183 10.98 -18.02 16.85
N ASP A 184 10.46 -16.80 17.04
CA ASP A 184 11.20 -15.73 17.67
C ASP A 184 11.68 -16.12 19.08
N ILE A 185 12.94 -15.79 19.39
CA ILE A 185 13.57 -16.17 20.65
C ILE A 185 12.85 -15.56 21.86
N LYS A 186 12.35 -14.33 21.76
CA LYS A 186 11.64 -13.66 22.86
C LYS A 186 10.23 -14.23 23.01
N SER A 187 9.55 -14.51 21.89
CA SER A 187 8.25 -15.20 21.90
C SER A 187 8.35 -16.57 22.58
N TYR A 188 9.32 -17.39 22.17
CA TYR A 188 9.57 -18.70 22.75
C TYR A 188 9.92 -18.60 24.24
N ALA A 189 10.87 -17.74 24.61
CA ALA A 189 11.29 -17.56 26.00
C ALA A 189 10.13 -17.14 26.90
N ALA A 190 9.33 -16.16 26.47
CA ALA A 190 8.21 -15.66 27.26
C ALA A 190 7.12 -16.74 27.44
N THR A 191 6.80 -17.47 26.38
CA THR A 191 5.79 -18.54 26.44
C THR A 191 6.29 -19.75 27.25
N ALA A 192 7.59 -20.07 27.19
CA ALA A 192 8.20 -21.13 28.00
C ALA A 192 8.22 -20.78 29.50
N GLU A 193 8.47 -19.52 29.82
CA GLU A 193 8.38 -18.96 31.16
C GLU A 193 6.94 -19.00 31.71
N ALA A 194 5.95 -18.65 30.88
CA ALA A 194 4.54 -18.83 31.23
C ALA A 194 4.21 -20.30 31.53
N ALA A 195 4.65 -21.23 30.69
CA ALA A 195 4.46 -22.67 30.89
C ALA A 195 5.14 -23.19 32.17
N ALA A 196 6.34 -22.70 32.50
CA ALA A 196 7.03 -23.03 33.74
C ALA A 196 6.28 -22.56 34.98
N GLY A 197 5.77 -21.32 34.96
CA GLY A 197 4.96 -20.78 36.04
C GLY A 197 3.64 -21.53 36.22
N VAL A 198 2.94 -21.83 35.12
CA VAL A 198 1.68 -22.58 35.16
C VAL A 198 1.88 -23.98 35.73
N ARG A 199 2.94 -24.70 35.32
CA ARG A 199 3.30 -25.99 35.93
C ARG A 199 3.51 -25.87 37.44
N TYR A 200 4.32 -24.90 37.85
CA TYR A 200 4.69 -24.72 39.24
C TYR A 200 3.45 -24.44 40.09
N LEU A 201 2.60 -23.53 39.64
CA LEU A 201 1.36 -23.18 40.31
C LEU A 201 0.39 -24.38 40.35
N ALA A 202 0.18 -25.05 39.22
CA ALA A 202 -0.76 -26.17 39.11
C ALA A 202 -0.37 -27.35 40.02
N TYR A 203 0.93 -27.62 40.17
CA TYR A 203 1.39 -28.78 40.92
C TYR A 203 1.69 -28.48 42.39
N TYR A 204 2.35 -27.34 42.68
CA TYR A 204 2.84 -27.05 44.03
C TYR A 204 1.97 -26.06 44.80
N CYS A 205 1.37 -25.07 44.12
CA CYS A 205 0.70 -23.95 44.79
C CYS A 205 -0.81 -23.90 44.55
N THR A 206 -1.43 -24.93 43.95
CA THR A 206 -2.88 -24.93 43.69
C THR A 206 -3.71 -24.75 44.97
N HIS A 207 -3.20 -25.20 46.11
CA HIS A 207 -3.89 -25.05 47.39
C HIS A 207 -3.89 -23.60 47.90
N ASP A 208 -2.91 -22.79 47.49
CA ASP A 208 -2.77 -21.36 47.86
C ASP A 208 -3.65 -20.44 47.00
N LEU A 209 -4.14 -20.93 45.85
CA LEU A 209 -4.94 -20.15 44.91
C LEU A 209 -6.42 -20.09 45.30
N ASP A 210 -7.03 -18.92 45.13
CA ASP A 210 -8.47 -18.77 45.25
C ASP A 210 -9.24 -19.48 44.11
N ASN A 211 -10.57 -19.57 44.22
CA ASN A 211 -11.38 -20.29 43.22
C ASN A 211 -11.32 -19.64 41.82
N VAL A 212 -11.19 -18.32 41.74
CA VAL A 212 -11.07 -17.58 40.48
C VAL A 212 -9.72 -17.87 39.85
N GLU A 213 -8.64 -17.74 40.63
CA GLU A 213 -7.27 -18.02 40.22
C GLU A 213 -7.11 -19.47 39.74
N LYS A 214 -7.74 -20.43 40.43
CA LYS A 214 -7.80 -21.84 39.98
C LYS A 214 -8.43 -21.99 38.60
N GLN A 215 -9.50 -21.24 38.28
CA GLN A 215 -10.12 -21.31 36.96
C GLN A 215 -9.28 -20.59 35.90
N LEU A 216 -8.74 -19.40 36.20
CA LEU A 216 -7.86 -18.68 35.27
C LEU A 216 -6.59 -19.47 34.96
N LEU A 217 -6.00 -20.15 35.95
CA LEU A 217 -4.84 -21.03 35.77
C LEU A 217 -5.16 -22.19 34.81
N LYS A 218 -6.34 -22.84 34.96
CA LYS A 218 -6.79 -23.89 34.04
C LYS A 218 -7.00 -23.35 32.62
N ARG A 219 -7.63 -22.18 32.48
CA ARG A 219 -7.84 -21.54 31.17
C ARG A 219 -6.50 -21.25 30.48
N LEU A 220 -5.53 -20.71 31.21
CA LEU A 220 -4.19 -20.44 30.70
C LEU A 220 -3.43 -21.73 30.34
N PHE A 221 -3.52 -22.77 31.16
CA PHE A 221 -2.91 -24.07 30.86
C PHE A 221 -3.38 -24.62 29.51
N TRP A 222 -4.69 -24.62 29.26
CA TRP A 222 -5.25 -25.18 28.04
C TRP A 222 -4.98 -24.31 26.79
N LEU A 223 -4.82 -22.99 26.94
CA LEU A 223 -4.30 -22.14 25.86
C LEU A 223 -2.84 -22.42 25.54
N LEU A 224 -1.99 -22.59 26.56
CA LEU A 224 -0.59 -22.98 26.35
C LEU A 224 -0.49 -24.37 25.71
N PHE A 225 -1.36 -25.30 26.08
CA PHE A 225 -1.46 -26.62 25.44
C PHE A 225 -1.81 -26.49 23.95
N ALA A 226 -2.85 -25.71 23.63
CA ALA A 226 -3.22 -25.41 22.25
C ALA A 226 -2.08 -24.76 21.45
N ALA A 227 -1.35 -23.82 22.05
CA ALA A 227 -0.18 -23.19 21.44
C ALA A 227 0.96 -24.18 21.18
N SER A 228 1.23 -25.09 22.14
CA SER A 228 2.24 -26.14 21.99
C SER A 228 1.88 -27.14 20.88
N CYS A 229 0.61 -27.56 20.80
CA CYS A 229 0.14 -28.40 19.71
C CYS A 229 0.20 -27.69 18.35
N SER A 230 -0.18 -26.41 18.29
CA SER A 230 -0.10 -25.61 17.06
C SER A 230 1.34 -25.48 16.58
N ALA A 231 2.29 -25.22 17.48
CA ALA A 231 3.71 -25.20 17.17
C ALA A 231 4.18 -26.54 16.61
N ASN A 232 3.77 -27.66 17.23
CA ASN A 232 4.09 -29.00 16.76
C ASN A 232 3.53 -29.31 15.36
N ILE A 233 2.27 -28.95 15.07
CA ILE A 233 1.67 -29.13 13.74
C ILE A 233 2.50 -28.41 12.68
N LEU A 234 2.89 -27.15 12.96
CA LEU A 234 3.68 -26.32 12.05
C LEU A 234 5.18 -26.67 12.03
N GLY A 235 5.59 -27.82 12.58
CA GLY A 235 6.99 -28.27 12.60
C GLY A 235 7.93 -27.44 13.48
N ARG A 236 7.39 -26.63 14.40
CA ARG A 236 8.17 -25.78 15.32
C ARG A 236 8.46 -26.50 16.62
N LEU A 237 9.49 -26.05 17.34
CA LEU A 237 9.84 -26.62 18.64
C LEU A 237 8.70 -26.38 19.65
N PRO A 238 8.03 -27.44 20.16
CA PRO A 238 6.95 -27.27 21.10
C PRO A 238 7.48 -26.85 22.47
N ILE A 239 6.65 -26.12 23.22
CA ILE A 239 6.95 -25.80 24.61
C ILE A 239 6.52 -26.99 25.45
N SER A 240 7.48 -27.56 26.19
CA SER A 240 7.20 -28.65 27.12
C SER A 240 6.27 -28.14 28.22
N LEU A 241 5.10 -28.79 28.39
CA LEU A 241 4.12 -28.46 29.41
C LEU A 241 4.12 -29.47 30.55
N LEU A 242 3.66 -30.69 30.32
CA LEU A 242 3.64 -31.81 31.28
C LEU A 242 3.75 -33.12 30.49
N SER A 243 4.01 -34.25 31.16
CA SER A 243 3.86 -35.57 30.53
C SER A 243 2.38 -35.85 30.19
N GLN A 244 2.11 -36.74 29.23
CA GLN A 244 0.73 -37.04 28.82
C GLN A 244 -0.17 -37.42 29.99
N GLU A 245 0.30 -38.33 30.85
CA GLU A 245 -0.44 -38.79 32.03
C GLU A 245 -0.84 -37.64 32.96
N LEU A 246 0.03 -36.63 33.09
CA LEU A 246 -0.24 -35.45 33.90
C LEU A 246 -1.15 -34.44 33.20
N ILE A 247 -1.07 -34.31 31.86
CA ILE A 247 -2.01 -33.50 31.08
C ILE A 247 -3.43 -34.04 31.23
N ASP A 248 -3.61 -35.36 31.15
CA ASP A 248 -4.91 -36.02 31.27
C ASP A 248 -5.52 -35.85 32.67
N ALA A 249 -4.68 -35.59 33.69
CA ALA A 249 -5.10 -35.33 35.06
C ALA A 249 -5.52 -33.87 35.33
N ILE A 250 -5.21 -32.92 34.43
CA ILE A 250 -5.63 -31.52 34.59
C ILE A 250 -7.10 -31.38 34.18
N PRO A 251 -8.00 -30.92 35.08
CA PRO A 251 -9.41 -30.77 34.74
C PRO A 251 -9.62 -29.63 33.73
N ARG A 252 -10.64 -29.79 32.87
CA ARG A 252 -11.14 -28.71 32.01
C ARG A 252 -11.65 -27.53 32.88
N PRO A 253 -11.45 -26.28 32.44
CA PRO A 253 -12.04 -25.11 33.10
C PRO A 253 -13.57 -25.21 33.05
N LEU A 254 -14.20 -24.75 34.14
CA LEU A 254 -15.65 -24.74 34.27
C LEU A 254 -16.25 -23.61 33.42
N ASP A 255 -17.41 -23.90 32.83
CA ASP A 255 -18.23 -22.94 32.12
C ASP A 255 -18.94 -22.01 33.12
N LEU A 256 -18.19 -21.04 33.61
CA LEU A 256 -18.65 -20.05 34.59
C LEU A 256 -18.58 -18.65 33.98
N THR A 257 -19.65 -17.87 34.17
CA THR A 257 -19.68 -16.44 33.83
C THR A 257 -18.95 -15.61 34.89
N ASP A 258 -18.69 -14.33 34.60
CA ASP A 258 -18.09 -13.41 35.58
C ASP A 258 -18.96 -13.32 36.85
N ASP A 259 -20.30 -13.26 36.71
CA ASP A 259 -21.23 -13.25 37.85
C ASP A 259 -21.18 -14.51 38.72
N GLN A 260 -20.91 -15.67 38.13
CA GLN A 260 -20.81 -16.93 38.86
C GLN A 260 -19.46 -17.08 39.56
N MET A 261 -18.39 -16.52 39.00
CA MET A 261 -17.05 -16.54 39.59
C MET A 261 -16.89 -15.51 40.71
N GLU A 262 -17.48 -14.32 40.54
CA GLU A 262 -17.44 -13.24 41.53
C GLU A 262 -18.79 -12.49 41.54
N PRO A 263 -19.72 -12.86 42.43
CA PRO A 263 -21.05 -12.25 42.49
C PRO A 263 -21.01 -10.72 42.64
N PRO A 264 -21.97 -9.99 42.06
CA PRO A 264 -22.02 -8.54 42.17
C PRO A 264 -22.21 -8.11 43.64
N GLY A 265 -21.45 -7.11 44.07
CA GLY A 265 -21.62 -6.45 45.38
C GLY A 265 -22.88 -5.57 45.44
N PRO A 266 -23.10 -4.80 46.53
CA PRO A 266 -24.13 -3.75 46.55
C PRO A 266 -23.91 -2.79 45.38
N PRO A 267 -24.97 -2.13 44.85
CA PRO A 267 -24.86 -1.31 43.64
C PRO A 267 -23.89 -0.14 43.87
N GLU A 268 -22.64 -0.33 43.42
CA GLU A 268 -21.70 0.76 43.22
C GLU A 268 -22.18 1.56 42.01
N SER A 269 -22.15 2.89 42.11
CA SER A 269 -22.74 3.82 41.14
C SER A 269 -22.16 3.77 39.73
N ASP A 270 -21.08 3.00 39.51
CA ASP A 270 -20.29 3.01 38.27
C ASP A 270 -20.12 1.63 37.60
N HIS A 271 -20.90 0.60 37.99
CA HIS A 271 -20.84 -0.69 37.30
C HIS A 271 -21.56 -0.64 35.94
N VAL A 272 -20.80 -0.41 34.86
CA VAL A 272 -21.30 -0.54 33.49
C VAL A 272 -21.54 -2.02 33.17
N ALA A 273 -22.80 -2.40 32.97
CA ALA A 273 -23.19 -3.74 32.57
C ALA A 273 -22.45 -4.16 31.28
N TRP A 274 -21.85 -5.35 31.29
CA TRP A 274 -21.13 -5.92 30.16
C TRP A 274 -21.73 -7.28 29.81
N TYR A 275 -21.88 -7.58 28.52
CA TYR A 275 -22.56 -8.81 28.10
C TYR A 275 -21.87 -10.09 28.60
N GLY A 276 -20.55 -10.04 28.89
CA GLY A 276 -19.78 -11.15 29.46
C GLY A 276 -20.00 -11.36 30.96
N ASP A 277 -20.73 -10.48 31.66
CA ASP A 277 -21.18 -10.73 33.03
C ASP A 277 -22.06 -12.00 33.09
N ALA A 278 -22.88 -12.21 32.05
CA ALA A 278 -23.81 -13.33 31.91
C ALA A 278 -23.46 -14.33 30.79
N THR A 279 -22.33 -14.13 30.09
CA THR A 279 -21.91 -14.98 28.96
C THR A 279 -20.52 -15.55 29.22
N SER A 280 -20.35 -16.86 29.08
CA SER A 280 -19.04 -17.52 29.21
C SER A 280 -18.54 -18.01 27.86
N TYR A 281 -17.27 -17.71 27.57
CA TYR A 281 -16.56 -18.18 26.38
C TYR A 281 -15.70 -19.42 26.65
N VAL A 282 -15.74 -19.98 27.86
CA VAL A 282 -14.99 -21.19 28.21
C VAL A 282 -15.37 -22.42 27.36
N PRO A 283 -16.64 -22.63 26.95
CA PRO A 283 -16.99 -23.76 26.10
C PRO A 283 -16.18 -23.82 24.80
N GLY A 284 -15.95 -22.66 24.15
CA GLY A 284 -15.13 -22.62 22.94
C GLY A 284 -13.66 -23.00 23.18
N LEU A 285 -13.06 -22.59 24.31
CA LEU A 285 -11.72 -23.03 24.72
C LEU A 285 -11.67 -24.54 24.98
N ASN A 286 -12.68 -25.10 25.65
CA ASN A 286 -12.76 -26.53 25.91
C ASN A 286 -12.84 -27.33 24.60
N CYS A 287 -13.71 -26.92 23.67
CA CYS A 287 -13.81 -27.56 22.35
C CYS A 287 -12.51 -27.47 21.55
N LEU A 288 -11.84 -26.30 21.57
CA LEU A 288 -10.53 -26.14 20.93
C LEU A 288 -9.47 -27.06 21.55
N SER A 289 -9.49 -27.21 22.88
CA SER A 289 -8.59 -28.10 23.61
C SER A 289 -8.84 -29.57 23.27
N ASP A 290 -10.11 -29.96 23.09
CA ASP A 290 -10.47 -31.32 22.66
C ASP A 290 -9.96 -31.60 21.25
N LEU A 291 -10.08 -30.66 20.30
CA LEU A 291 -9.48 -30.78 18.97
C LEU A 291 -7.97 -31.01 19.03
N PHE A 292 -7.24 -30.17 19.77
CA PHE A 292 -5.78 -30.34 19.91
C PHE A 292 -5.39 -31.60 20.68
N SER A 293 -6.24 -32.09 21.58
CA SER A 293 -6.03 -33.37 22.26
C SER A 293 -6.02 -34.53 21.24
N VAL A 294 -6.89 -34.49 20.21
CA VAL A 294 -6.86 -35.48 19.13
C VAL A 294 -5.53 -35.46 18.38
N TRP A 295 -4.99 -34.28 18.05
CA TRP A 295 -3.68 -34.17 17.40
C TRP A 295 -2.55 -34.69 18.28
N ASN A 296 -2.59 -34.36 19.57
CA ASN A 296 -1.58 -34.78 20.53
C ASN A 296 -1.57 -36.31 20.73
N GLU A 297 -2.74 -36.95 20.78
CA GLU A 297 -2.84 -38.42 20.78
C GLU A 297 -2.20 -39.05 19.53
N VAL A 298 -2.32 -38.41 18.36
CA VAL A 298 -1.70 -38.91 17.12
C VAL A 298 -0.18 -38.95 17.24
N GLN A 299 0.43 -38.00 17.96
CA GLN A 299 1.88 -38.00 18.19
C GLN A 299 2.36 -39.19 19.04
N LEU A 300 1.47 -39.79 19.83
CA LEU A 300 1.75 -40.95 20.68
C LEU A 300 1.47 -42.29 19.99
N THR A 301 1.06 -42.28 18.72
CA THR A 301 0.74 -43.52 17.98
C THR A 301 2.02 -44.31 17.71
N PRO A 302 2.09 -45.61 18.07
CA PRO A 302 3.30 -46.41 17.88
C PRO A 302 3.71 -46.51 16.41
N PRO A 303 5.02 -46.46 16.10
CA PRO A 303 5.53 -46.72 14.75
C PRO A 303 5.08 -48.11 14.26
N GLY A 304 4.55 -48.20 13.05
CA GLY A 304 4.07 -49.45 12.45
C GLY A 304 2.58 -49.77 12.66
N SER A 305 1.81 -48.85 13.26
CA SER A 305 0.33 -48.95 13.31
C SER A 305 -0.28 -48.82 11.92
N ASP A 306 -1.41 -49.51 11.67
CA ASP A 306 -2.16 -49.42 10.41
C ASP A 306 -2.63 -47.98 10.16
N SER A 307 -2.02 -47.33 9.17
CA SER A 307 -2.22 -45.90 8.90
C SER A 307 -3.64 -45.56 8.47
N ALA A 308 -4.30 -46.45 7.72
CA ALA A 308 -5.67 -46.24 7.26
C ALA A 308 -6.68 -46.36 8.43
N ALA A 309 -6.50 -47.38 9.28
CA ALA A 309 -7.31 -47.54 10.48
C ALA A 309 -7.09 -46.38 11.47
N CYS A 310 -5.86 -45.90 11.61
CA CYS A 310 -5.53 -44.74 12.45
C CYS A 310 -6.17 -43.46 11.90
N LEU A 311 -6.09 -43.21 10.59
CA LEU A 311 -6.69 -42.04 9.96
C LEU A 311 -8.21 -42.01 10.18
N ALA A 312 -8.91 -43.12 9.90
CA ALA A 312 -10.35 -43.23 10.11
C ALA A 312 -10.74 -43.00 11.59
N LYS A 313 -9.97 -43.56 12.53
CA LYS A 313 -10.17 -43.36 13.97
C LYS A 313 -10.05 -41.89 14.36
N TYR A 314 -8.99 -41.19 13.94
CA TYR A 314 -8.74 -39.81 14.35
C TYR A 314 -9.65 -38.80 13.63
N LEU A 315 -9.99 -39.01 12.35
CA LEU A 315 -11.00 -38.21 11.66
C LEU A 315 -12.38 -38.35 12.35
N SER A 316 -12.76 -39.56 12.76
CA SER A 316 -13.99 -39.78 13.54
C SER A 316 -13.96 -39.05 14.89
N LYS A 317 -12.81 -39.00 15.56
CA LYS A 317 -12.65 -38.21 16.80
C LYS A 317 -12.81 -36.71 16.56
N VAL A 318 -12.20 -36.16 15.51
CA VAL A 318 -12.39 -34.74 15.14
C VAL A 318 -13.86 -34.45 14.88
N GLN A 319 -14.54 -35.28 14.08
CA GLN A 319 -15.96 -35.12 13.77
C GLN A 319 -16.82 -35.18 15.05
N LYS A 320 -16.52 -36.10 15.96
CA LYS A 320 -17.21 -36.21 17.25
C LYS A 320 -17.08 -34.94 18.10
N VAL A 321 -15.97 -34.22 18.04
CA VAL A 321 -15.85 -32.91 18.72
C VAL A 321 -16.79 -31.88 18.09
N ILE A 322 -16.85 -31.82 16.76
CA ILE A 322 -17.73 -30.91 16.02
C ILE A 322 -19.21 -31.22 16.26
N ASP A 323 -19.60 -32.50 16.28
CA ASP A 323 -20.99 -32.92 16.49
C ASP A 323 -21.50 -32.58 17.91
N ASN A 324 -20.59 -32.52 18.89
CA ASN A 324 -20.91 -32.24 20.29
C ASN A 324 -20.79 -30.74 20.65
N LEU A 325 -20.63 -29.84 19.68
CA LEU A 325 -20.58 -28.41 19.95
C LEU A 325 -21.89 -27.92 20.62
N PRO A 326 -21.79 -27.02 21.61
CA PRO A 326 -22.97 -26.41 22.23
C PRO A 326 -23.76 -25.61 21.17
N PRO A 327 -25.08 -25.40 21.36
CA PRO A 327 -25.94 -24.77 20.38
C PRO A 327 -25.43 -23.44 19.82
N GLU A 328 -24.75 -22.65 20.65
CA GLU A 328 -24.19 -21.34 20.35
C GLU A 328 -22.94 -21.39 19.45
N LEU A 329 -22.26 -22.54 19.37
CA LEU A 329 -21.02 -22.74 18.60
C LEU A 329 -21.22 -23.60 17.34
N ARG A 330 -22.46 -23.98 17.02
CA ARG A 330 -22.74 -24.78 15.81
C ARG A 330 -22.77 -23.90 14.57
N TRP A 331 -22.03 -24.30 13.53
CA TRP A 331 -22.12 -23.69 12.20
C TRP A 331 -23.50 -23.93 11.59
N ARG A 332 -24.13 -22.88 11.05
CA ARG A 332 -25.47 -22.94 10.41
C ARG A 332 -25.49 -22.28 9.01
N GLY A 333 -24.35 -22.23 8.31
CA GLY A 333 -24.28 -21.73 6.93
C GLY A 333 -24.83 -20.31 6.74
N GLY A 334 -24.61 -19.41 7.71
CA GLY A 334 -25.10 -18.02 7.64
C GLY A 334 -26.60 -17.79 7.94
N LEU A 335 -27.37 -18.81 8.36
CA LEU A 335 -28.80 -18.69 8.68
C LEU A 335 -29.09 -18.11 10.09
N SER A 336 -30.39 -17.86 10.37
CA SER A 336 -30.92 -17.24 11.59
C SER A 336 -30.34 -17.79 12.89
N ARG A 337 -29.91 -16.86 13.76
CA ARG A 337 -29.15 -17.11 14.98
C ARG A 337 -30.07 -17.38 16.18
N PRO A 338 -29.64 -18.21 17.14
CA PRO A 338 -30.21 -18.17 18.48
C PRO A 338 -30.09 -16.75 19.06
N PRO A 339 -31.09 -16.27 19.82
CA PRO A 339 -31.14 -14.88 20.29
C PRO A 339 -30.00 -14.47 21.25
N ASN A 340 -29.28 -15.45 21.81
CA ASN A 340 -28.18 -15.28 22.77
C ASN A 340 -26.77 -15.32 22.15
N VAL A 341 -26.63 -15.50 20.83
CA VAL A 341 -25.32 -15.56 20.16
C VAL A 341 -24.75 -14.17 19.95
N THR A 342 -23.58 -13.92 20.53
CA THR A 342 -22.80 -12.67 20.38
C THR A 342 -21.73 -12.78 19.28
N GLN A 343 -21.18 -11.65 18.83
CA GLN A 343 -20.05 -11.64 17.88
C GLN A 343 -18.87 -12.48 18.37
N GLY A 344 -18.60 -12.51 19.68
CA GLY A 344 -17.55 -13.36 20.25
C GLY A 344 -17.74 -14.85 19.99
N HIS A 345 -18.99 -15.33 19.92
CA HIS A 345 -19.25 -16.72 19.54
C HIS A 345 -18.90 -16.98 18.06
N GLU A 346 -19.11 -16.01 17.17
CA GLU A 346 -18.70 -16.12 15.76
C GLU A 346 -17.18 -16.20 15.62
N VAL A 347 -16.46 -15.44 16.44
CA VAL A 347 -14.99 -15.53 16.56
C VAL A 347 -14.59 -16.95 16.99
N GLN A 348 -15.27 -17.54 17.97
CA GLN A 348 -15.00 -18.92 18.40
C GLN A 348 -15.33 -19.94 17.32
N ILE A 349 -16.46 -19.79 16.63
CA ILE A 349 -16.87 -20.66 15.52
C ILE A 349 -15.79 -20.66 14.43
N ALA A 350 -15.35 -19.49 13.96
CA ALA A 350 -14.29 -19.41 12.96
C ALA A 350 -13.02 -20.14 13.40
N ASN A 351 -12.59 -19.91 14.65
CA ASN A 351 -11.37 -20.53 15.18
C ASN A 351 -11.50 -22.05 15.31
N ILE A 352 -12.62 -22.57 15.83
CA ILE A 352 -12.88 -24.00 16.01
C ILE A 352 -12.95 -24.71 14.66
N PHE A 353 -13.72 -24.20 13.72
CA PHE A 353 -13.90 -24.85 12.42
C PHE A 353 -12.62 -24.81 11.58
N ILE A 354 -11.94 -23.66 11.50
CA ILE A 354 -10.64 -23.58 10.80
C ILE A 354 -9.61 -24.49 11.45
N THR A 355 -9.57 -24.57 12.78
CA THR A 355 -8.64 -25.49 13.48
C THR A 355 -8.98 -26.96 13.24
N SER A 356 -10.27 -27.31 13.18
CA SER A 356 -10.71 -28.66 12.80
C SER A 356 -10.26 -29.02 11.38
N LEU A 357 -10.45 -28.13 10.41
CA LEU A 357 -9.98 -28.30 9.03
C LEU A 357 -8.45 -28.43 8.96
N HIS A 358 -7.73 -27.62 9.74
CA HIS A 358 -6.26 -27.66 9.83
C HIS A 358 -5.74 -29.00 10.35
N ILE A 359 -6.34 -29.51 11.43
CA ILE A 359 -5.99 -30.83 11.98
C ILE A 359 -6.36 -31.94 10.99
N ARG A 360 -7.52 -31.88 10.33
CA ARG A 360 -7.91 -32.86 9.30
C ARG A 360 -6.90 -32.89 8.15
N SER A 361 -6.49 -31.72 7.66
CA SER A 361 -5.48 -31.57 6.59
C SER A 361 -4.15 -32.22 6.99
N ASN A 362 -3.68 -31.95 8.21
CA ASN A 362 -2.42 -32.50 8.72
C ASN A 362 -2.49 -34.01 9.04
N LEU A 363 -3.66 -34.52 9.45
CA LEU A 363 -3.88 -35.96 9.60
C LEU A 363 -3.75 -36.69 8.26
N LEU A 364 -4.29 -36.11 7.18
CA LEU A 364 -4.14 -36.65 5.82
C LEU A 364 -2.66 -36.67 5.42
N GLN A 365 -1.95 -35.55 5.53
CA GLN A 365 -0.51 -35.50 5.20
C GLN A 365 0.33 -36.49 6.02
N LYS A 366 0.01 -36.68 7.31
CA LYS A 366 0.80 -37.55 8.20
C LYS A 366 0.50 -39.05 8.03
N LEU A 367 -0.74 -39.43 7.78
CA LEU A 367 -1.19 -40.84 7.81
C LEU A 367 -1.58 -41.40 6.43
N ASP A 368 -1.88 -40.55 5.44
CA ASP A 368 -2.16 -40.97 4.06
C ASP A 368 -1.61 -39.94 3.04
N PRO A 369 -0.28 -39.87 2.85
CA PRO A 369 0.35 -38.91 1.94
C PRO A 369 0.17 -39.26 0.45
N THR A 370 -0.78 -40.15 0.09
CA THR A 370 -0.96 -40.63 -1.28
C THR A 370 -1.88 -39.73 -2.12
N GLU A 371 -1.80 -39.83 -3.46
CA GLU A 371 -2.66 -39.10 -4.41
C GLU A 371 -4.18 -39.31 -4.18
N LYS A 372 -4.57 -40.38 -3.46
CA LYS A 372 -5.96 -40.68 -3.13
C LYS A 372 -6.58 -39.69 -2.12
N SER A 373 -5.75 -38.87 -1.47
CA SER A 373 -6.17 -37.87 -0.49
C SER A 373 -6.61 -36.53 -1.10
N LEU A 374 -6.34 -36.29 -2.39
CA LEU A 374 -6.66 -35.03 -3.07
C LEU A 374 -8.16 -34.63 -2.98
N PRO A 375 -9.15 -35.53 -3.16
CA PRO A 375 -10.56 -35.17 -3.02
C PRO A 375 -10.94 -34.70 -1.60
N GLU A 376 -10.30 -35.26 -0.57
CA GLU A 376 -10.53 -34.86 0.82
C GLU A 376 -9.88 -33.49 1.12
N HIS A 377 -8.67 -33.22 0.63
CA HIS A 377 -8.08 -31.89 0.72
C HIS A 377 -8.89 -30.83 -0.03
N GLN A 378 -9.44 -31.19 -1.20
CA GLN A 378 -10.34 -30.32 -1.95
C GLN A 378 -11.59 -29.96 -1.14
N LYS A 379 -12.22 -30.95 -0.47
CA LYS A 379 -13.35 -30.71 0.42
C LYS A 379 -12.99 -29.81 1.60
N ILE A 380 -11.80 -30.00 2.19
CA ILE A 380 -11.29 -29.14 3.26
C ILE A 380 -11.16 -27.68 2.78
N VAL A 381 -10.64 -27.46 1.58
CA VAL A 381 -10.52 -26.12 0.99
C VAL A 381 -11.89 -25.51 0.65
N ASP A 382 -12.84 -26.32 0.19
CA ASP A 382 -14.21 -25.87 -0.06
C ASP A 382 -14.91 -25.42 1.24
N ASP A 383 -14.84 -26.24 2.29
CA ASP A 383 -15.35 -25.90 3.63
C ASP A 383 -14.65 -24.64 4.20
N LEU A 384 -13.33 -24.49 3.94
CA LEU A 384 -12.56 -23.34 4.36
C LEU A 384 -13.01 -22.06 3.64
N LEU A 385 -13.16 -22.11 2.32
CA LEU A 385 -13.65 -20.99 1.52
C LEU A 385 -15.10 -20.62 1.90
N GLU A 386 -15.94 -21.59 2.25
CA GLU A 386 -17.28 -21.32 2.78
C GLU A 386 -17.20 -20.44 4.03
N ILE A 387 -16.38 -20.80 5.01
CA ILE A 387 -16.20 -20.03 6.25
C ILE A 387 -15.65 -18.63 5.93
N LEU A 388 -14.61 -18.55 5.10
CA LEU A 388 -13.89 -17.32 4.79
C LEU A 388 -14.73 -16.27 4.05
N TYR A 389 -15.67 -16.69 3.20
CA TYR A 389 -16.50 -15.79 2.41
C TYR A 389 -17.88 -15.50 3.05
N HIS A 390 -18.32 -16.27 4.04
CA HIS A 390 -19.63 -16.07 4.68
C HIS A 390 -19.56 -15.40 6.06
N LEU A 391 -18.38 -15.36 6.70
CA LEU A 391 -18.18 -14.61 7.94
C LEU A 391 -17.63 -13.21 7.66
N PRO A 392 -18.08 -12.17 8.40
CA PRO A 392 -17.60 -10.82 8.21
C PRO A 392 -16.14 -10.66 8.64
N GLN A 393 -15.40 -9.75 8.01
CA GLN A 393 -13.97 -9.50 8.28
C GLN A 393 -13.66 -9.28 9.78
N ALA A 394 -14.56 -8.59 10.50
CA ALA A 394 -14.42 -8.33 11.93
C ALA A 394 -14.30 -9.60 12.80
N VAL A 395 -14.81 -10.75 12.34
CA VAL A 395 -14.67 -12.05 13.01
C VAL A 395 -13.24 -12.60 12.90
N PHE A 396 -12.56 -12.30 11.79
CA PHE A 396 -11.19 -12.72 11.55
C PHE A 396 -10.17 -11.78 12.21
N ASN A 397 -10.50 -10.51 12.39
CA ASN A 397 -9.63 -9.53 13.05
C ASN A 397 -9.14 -10.03 14.41
N ALA A 398 -10.04 -10.50 15.29
CA ALA A 398 -9.70 -11.03 16.60
C ALA A 398 -8.96 -12.40 16.59
N ASN A 399 -8.93 -13.08 15.44
CA ASN A 399 -8.39 -14.43 15.27
C ASN A 399 -7.10 -14.46 14.45
N GLY A 400 -6.71 -13.35 13.79
CA GLY A 400 -5.77 -13.35 12.67
C GLY A 400 -4.47 -14.12 12.93
N SER A 401 -3.78 -13.83 14.04
CA SER A 401 -2.54 -14.52 14.46
C SER A 401 -2.69 -16.03 14.64
N SER A 402 -3.90 -16.51 14.95
CA SER A 402 -4.19 -17.93 15.19
C SER A 402 -4.72 -18.64 13.94
N VAL A 403 -5.50 -17.98 13.08
CA VAL A 403 -6.14 -18.63 11.93
C VAL A 403 -5.36 -18.48 10.63
N VAL A 404 -4.67 -17.36 10.41
CA VAL A 404 -3.90 -17.10 9.18
C VAL A 404 -2.82 -18.18 8.95
N PRO A 405 -1.99 -18.54 9.95
CA PRO A 405 -1.01 -19.62 9.76
C PRO A 405 -1.65 -20.97 9.38
N LYS A 406 -2.85 -21.26 9.92
CA LYS A 406 -3.59 -22.50 9.63
C LYS A 406 -4.14 -22.51 8.21
N ILE A 407 -4.68 -21.38 7.75
CA ILE A 407 -5.19 -21.20 6.37
C ILE A 407 -4.04 -21.40 5.37
N ARG A 408 -2.88 -20.80 5.62
CA ARG A 408 -1.67 -20.97 4.79
C ARG A 408 -1.23 -22.42 4.74
N ASP A 409 -1.18 -23.10 5.88
CA ASP A 409 -0.77 -24.50 5.96
C ASP A 409 -1.74 -25.44 5.22
N ILE A 410 -3.06 -25.22 5.35
CA ILE A 410 -4.08 -25.94 4.56
C ILE A 410 -3.88 -25.69 3.05
N GLY A 411 -3.66 -24.44 2.65
CA GLY A 411 -3.43 -24.07 1.26
C GLY A 411 -2.16 -24.70 0.69
N ALA A 412 -1.07 -24.70 1.45
CA ALA A 412 0.20 -25.34 1.09
C ALA A 412 0.05 -26.85 0.94
N ALA A 413 -0.65 -27.51 1.88
CA ALA A 413 -0.94 -28.94 1.79
C ALA A 413 -1.78 -29.28 0.55
N TYR A 414 -2.76 -28.46 0.21
CA TYR A 414 -3.56 -28.65 -1.00
C TYR A 414 -2.73 -28.47 -2.28
N LEU A 415 -1.92 -27.41 -2.35
CA LEU A 415 -1.02 -27.16 -3.48
C LEU A 415 -0.07 -28.34 -3.72
N GLU A 416 0.56 -28.86 -2.66
CA GLU A 416 1.47 -30.01 -2.75
C GLU A 416 0.77 -31.27 -3.31
N GLN A 417 -0.48 -31.52 -2.90
CA GLN A 417 -1.28 -32.65 -3.43
C GLN A 417 -1.71 -32.44 -4.87
N VAL A 418 -2.07 -31.21 -5.24
CA VAL A 418 -2.39 -30.84 -6.63
C VAL A 418 -1.17 -31.09 -7.51
N GLU A 419 0.02 -30.62 -7.13
CA GLU A 419 1.26 -30.82 -7.89
C GLU A 419 1.62 -32.30 -8.07
N LYS A 420 1.44 -33.12 -7.03
CA LYS A 420 1.69 -34.58 -7.10
C LYS A 420 0.69 -35.32 -7.99
N GLY A 421 -0.58 -34.91 -7.99
CA GLY A 421 -1.65 -35.55 -8.77
C GLY A 421 -1.62 -35.26 -10.28
N HIS A 422 -0.75 -34.38 -10.77
CA HIS A 422 -0.68 -33.97 -12.19
C HIS A 422 0.15 -34.92 -13.08
N GLY A 423 -0.06 -36.24 -12.91
CA GLY A 423 0.36 -37.26 -13.87
C GLY A 423 -0.63 -37.42 -15.02
N ALA A 424 -0.40 -36.69 -16.14
CA ALA A 424 -0.98 -36.89 -17.48
C ALA A 424 -2.54 -37.00 -17.60
N GLY A 425 -3.22 -35.87 -17.82
CA GLY A 425 -4.57 -35.84 -18.42
C GLY A 425 -5.49 -34.71 -17.92
N GLN A 426 -6.02 -33.91 -18.85
CA GLN A 426 -6.80 -32.68 -18.66
C GLN A 426 -8.13 -32.85 -17.87
N THR A 427 -8.44 -31.87 -17.01
CA THR A 427 -9.73 -31.09 -16.87
C THR A 427 -9.94 -30.48 -15.47
N ASP A 428 -9.22 -30.94 -14.44
CA ASP A 428 -9.41 -30.49 -13.03
C ASP A 428 -8.46 -29.36 -12.57
N GLY A 429 -7.43 -29.03 -13.37
CA GLY A 429 -6.39 -28.04 -13.02
C GLY A 429 -6.90 -26.61 -12.88
N ASP A 430 -7.86 -26.18 -13.70
CA ASP A 430 -8.43 -24.83 -13.65
C ASP A 430 -9.29 -24.61 -12.39
N SER A 431 -9.98 -25.66 -11.93
CA SER A 431 -10.79 -25.63 -10.69
C SER A 431 -9.89 -25.52 -9.46
N ALA A 432 -8.83 -26.35 -9.38
CA ALA A 432 -7.87 -26.32 -8.28
C ALA A 432 -7.12 -24.97 -8.22
N ARG A 433 -6.67 -24.46 -9.37
CA ARG A 433 -6.03 -23.15 -9.49
C ARG A 433 -6.96 -22.02 -9.05
N SER A 434 -8.22 -22.02 -9.49
CA SER A 434 -9.21 -21.02 -9.06
C SER A 434 -9.43 -21.01 -7.54
N LYS A 435 -9.47 -22.18 -6.90
CA LYS A 435 -9.60 -22.29 -5.43
C LYS A 435 -8.38 -21.74 -4.71
N LEU A 436 -7.17 -22.06 -5.18
CA LEU A 436 -5.93 -21.51 -4.64
C LEU A 436 -5.87 -19.99 -4.82
N GLU A 437 -6.25 -19.46 -5.98
CA GLU A 437 -6.32 -18.03 -6.23
C GLU A 437 -7.33 -17.32 -5.30
N ARG A 438 -8.50 -17.91 -5.07
CA ARG A 438 -9.48 -17.38 -4.10
C ARG A 438 -8.95 -17.38 -2.67
N LEU A 439 -8.24 -18.44 -2.27
CA LEU A 439 -7.62 -18.55 -0.96
C LEU A 439 -6.48 -17.52 -0.80
N LEU A 440 -5.67 -17.31 -1.82
CA LEU A 440 -4.62 -16.29 -1.86
C LEU A 440 -5.21 -14.87 -1.77
N ARG A 441 -6.24 -14.55 -2.56
CA ARG A 441 -6.93 -13.24 -2.46
C ARG A 441 -7.45 -12.98 -1.05
N LYS A 442 -8.06 -14.00 -0.41
CA LYS A 442 -8.54 -13.84 0.96
C LYS A 442 -7.39 -13.74 1.96
N LEU A 443 -6.29 -14.44 1.74
CA LEU A 443 -5.08 -14.27 2.53
C LEU A 443 -4.51 -12.86 2.38
N ASP A 444 -4.52 -12.24 1.19
CA ASP A 444 -4.09 -10.86 1.01
C ASP A 444 -4.94 -9.89 1.87
N ASP A 445 -6.26 -10.07 1.91
CA ASP A 445 -7.15 -9.31 2.81
C ASP A 445 -6.81 -9.53 4.29
N LEU A 446 -6.50 -10.78 4.67
CA LEU A 446 -6.20 -11.15 6.06
C LEU A 446 -4.77 -10.78 6.47
N ASP A 447 -3.84 -10.73 5.52
CA ASP A 447 -2.41 -10.44 5.68
C ASP A 447 -2.10 -8.94 5.75
N CYS A 448 -3.09 -8.10 5.44
CA CYS A 448 -3.11 -6.70 5.83
C CYS A 448 -3.19 -6.50 7.37
N TRP A 449 -2.94 -7.55 8.16
CA TRP A 449 -2.87 -7.58 9.61
C TRP A 449 -1.71 -6.70 10.15
N GLN A 450 -2.08 -5.61 10.81
CA GLN A 450 -1.21 -4.50 11.23
C GLN A 450 -0.49 -4.75 12.57
N GLY A 451 0.12 -5.92 12.74
CA GLY A 451 1.02 -6.20 13.87
C GLY A 451 2.43 -5.64 13.67
N LEU A 452 2.85 -5.50 12.41
CA LEU A 452 4.01 -4.69 12.05
C LEU A 452 3.62 -3.23 12.24
N GLY A 453 4.48 -2.43 12.87
CA GLY A 453 4.28 -0.99 13.02
C GLY A 453 4.37 -0.22 11.70
N THR A 454 3.62 -0.64 10.67
CA THR A 454 3.36 0.18 9.51
C THR A 454 2.48 1.33 9.96
N GLN A 455 2.86 2.54 9.51
CA GLN A 455 2.05 3.73 9.67
C GLN A 455 0.64 3.43 9.12
N PRO A 456 -0.42 4.13 9.60
CA PRO A 456 -1.73 4.06 8.95
C PRO A 456 -1.54 4.15 7.43
N PRO A 457 -2.29 3.38 6.62
CA PRO A 457 -2.11 3.34 5.18
C PRO A 457 -2.07 4.78 4.69
N THR A 458 -0.87 5.19 4.28
CA THR A 458 -0.65 6.57 3.89
C THR A 458 -1.36 6.71 2.55
N PRO A 459 -2.29 7.67 2.42
CA PRO A 459 -2.89 7.93 1.12
C PRO A 459 -1.80 8.17 0.09
N PRO A 460 -2.06 7.89 -1.20
CA PRO A 460 -1.18 8.32 -2.26
C PRO A 460 -0.81 9.78 -2.06
N HIS A 461 0.47 10.11 -2.19
CA HIS A 461 0.95 11.46 -1.96
C HIS A 461 2.16 11.76 -2.82
N LEU A 462 2.39 13.04 -3.09
CA LEU A 462 3.58 13.47 -3.80
C LEU A 462 4.73 13.63 -2.80
N SER A 463 5.89 13.06 -3.13
CA SER A 463 7.12 13.24 -2.38
C SER A 463 8.16 13.91 -3.25
N ARG A 464 8.86 14.89 -2.67
CA ARG A 464 10.02 15.52 -3.28
C ARG A 464 11.28 14.93 -2.68
N LEU A 465 12.08 14.28 -3.51
CA LEU A 465 13.35 13.69 -3.12
C LEU A 465 14.46 14.75 -3.08
N GLU A 466 15.53 14.49 -2.32
CA GLU A 466 16.69 15.38 -2.21
C GLU A 466 17.37 15.64 -3.57
N ASN A 467 17.32 14.67 -4.48
CA ASN A 467 17.86 14.79 -5.84
C ASN A 467 17.02 15.67 -6.78
N GLY A 468 15.93 16.27 -6.29
CA GLY A 468 15.05 17.16 -7.04
C GLY A 468 13.88 16.47 -7.75
N ASN A 469 13.79 15.13 -7.75
CA ASN A 469 12.63 14.42 -8.29
C ASN A 469 11.38 14.70 -7.47
N ILE A 470 10.24 14.80 -8.17
CA ILE A 470 8.90 14.72 -7.57
C ILE A 470 8.30 13.40 -8.03
N GLN A 471 7.83 12.59 -7.09
CA GLN A 471 7.29 11.27 -7.39
C GLN A 471 5.96 11.06 -6.67
N LEU A 472 5.06 10.33 -7.32
CA LEU A 472 3.88 9.79 -6.67
C LEU A 472 4.29 8.58 -5.84
N ILE A 473 3.97 8.60 -4.54
CA ILE A 473 4.23 7.50 -3.62
C ILE A 473 2.93 6.76 -3.36
N VAL A 474 2.92 5.45 -3.65
CA VAL A 474 1.78 4.56 -3.45
C VAL A 474 2.24 3.41 -2.57
N LYS A 475 1.56 3.21 -1.42
CA LYS A 475 1.93 2.18 -0.44
C LYS A 475 3.43 2.20 -0.06
N GLY A 476 3.97 3.41 0.09
CA GLY A 476 5.36 3.65 0.48
C GLY A 476 6.41 3.46 -0.63
N LYS A 477 6.02 3.23 -1.89
CA LYS A 477 6.93 3.07 -3.03
C LYS A 477 6.67 4.11 -4.11
N PRO A 478 7.71 4.58 -4.83
CA PRO A 478 7.53 5.37 -6.04
C PRO A 478 6.69 4.63 -7.08
N PHE A 479 5.77 5.33 -7.73
CA PHE A 479 4.86 4.79 -8.74
C PHE A 479 4.96 5.63 -10.02
N LEU A 480 5.19 4.95 -11.15
CA LEU A 480 5.15 5.56 -12.48
C LEU A 480 3.77 5.29 -13.09
N MET A 481 2.96 6.33 -13.29
CA MET A 481 1.70 6.17 -13.98
C MET A 481 1.97 6.02 -15.47
N LEU A 482 1.59 4.88 -16.04
CA LEU A 482 1.48 4.68 -17.48
C LEU A 482 0.00 4.82 -17.80
N SER A 483 -0.42 6.06 -17.95
CA SER A 483 -1.81 6.46 -17.87
C SER A 483 -2.46 6.70 -19.23
N GLY A 484 -3.77 6.54 -19.28
CA GLY A 484 -4.60 6.95 -20.41
C GLY A 484 -5.94 7.47 -19.93
N GLU A 485 -6.52 8.42 -20.66
CA GLU A 485 -7.82 8.98 -20.34
C GLU A 485 -8.92 8.35 -21.18
N LEU A 486 -9.99 7.93 -20.51
CA LEU A 486 -11.17 7.33 -21.14
C LEU A 486 -12.03 8.39 -21.83
N HIS A 487 -12.92 7.97 -22.74
CA HIS A 487 -13.98 8.87 -23.17
C HIS A 487 -14.83 9.35 -21.98
N ASN A 488 -15.39 10.57 -22.11
CA ASN A 488 -16.16 11.30 -21.09
C ASN A 488 -17.34 10.55 -20.42
N SER A 489 -17.75 9.39 -20.94
CA SER A 489 -18.88 8.62 -20.43
C SER A 489 -18.53 7.16 -20.12
N SER A 490 -17.29 6.73 -20.33
CA SER A 490 -16.94 5.30 -20.23
C SER A 490 -16.92 4.81 -18.79
N LEU A 491 -16.39 5.63 -17.86
CA LEU A 491 -16.31 5.26 -16.43
C LEU A 491 -17.70 5.24 -15.73
N SER A 492 -18.76 5.71 -16.38
CA SER A 492 -20.11 5.69 -15.78
C SER A 492 -20.78 4.31 -15.82
N SER A 493 -20.10 3.26 -16.30
CA SER A 493 -20.62 1.90 -16.33
C SER A 493 -19.54 0.85 -16.06
N ALA A 494 -19.60 0.22 -14.89
CA ALA A 494 -18.74 -0.91 -14.53
C ALA A 494 -18.85 -2.06 -15.53
N LYS A 495 -20.04 -2.27 -16.11
CA LYS A 495 -20.26 -3.27 -17.16
C LYS A 495 -19.48 -2.93 -18.43
N PHE A 496 -19.52 -1.68 -18.91
CA PHE A 496 -18.73 -1.26 -20.06
C PHE A 496 -17.23 -1.44 -19.77
N MET A 497 -16.81 -1.03 -18.56
CA MET A 497 -15.42 -1.12 -18.15
C MET A 497 -14.89 -2.56 -18.05
N SER A 498 -15.75 -3.57 -17.87
CA SER A 498 -15.33 -4.98 -17.83
C SER A 498 -14.62 -5.46 -19.12
N GLU A 499 -14.90 -4.82 -20.26
CA GLU A 499 -14.20 -5.06 -21.53
C GLU A 499 -12.97 -4.17 -21.71
N VAL A 500 -12.92 -3.02 -21.02
CA VAL A 500 -11.84 -2.04 -21.13
C VAL A 500 -10.62 -2.47 -20.31
N TRP A 501 -10.79 -2.96 -19.08
CA TRP A 501 -9.66 -3.29 -18.20
C TRP A 501 -8.64 -4.25 -18.82
N PRO A 502 -9.05 -5.40 -19.41
CA PRO A 502 -8.09 -6.34 -20.00
C PRO A 502 -7.37 -5.74 -21.22
N ALA A 503 -8.07 -4.93 -22.02
CA ALA A 503 -7.50 -4.30 -23.21
C ALA A 503 -6.39 -3.29 -22.84
N MET A 504 -6.60 -2.50 -21.78
CA MET A 504 -5.60 -1.54 -21.29
C MET A 504 -4.37 -2.25 -20.71
N LYS A 505 -4.59 -3.28 -19.89
CA LYS A 505 -3.52 -4.06 -19.28
C LYS A 505 -2.62 -4.74 -20.31
N ALA A 506 -3.19 -5.23 -21.42
CA ALA A 506 -2.42 -5.80 -22.54
C ALA A 506 -1.47 -4.80 -23.22
N GLN A 507 -1.67 -3.50 -23.01
CA GLN A 507 -0.86 -2.42 -23.53
C GLN A 507 0.04 -1.77 -22.46
N SER A 508 0.23 -2.43 -21.31
CA SER A 508 1.01 -1.90 -20.18
C SER A 508 0.49 -0.56 -19.62
N ILE A 509 -0.77 -0.22 -19.89
CA ILE A 509 -1.45 0.88 -19.21
C ILE A 509 -1.82 0.38 -17.82
N ASN A 510 -1.38 1.11 -16.80
CA ASN A 510 -1.57 0.74 -15.39
C ASN A 510 -2.54 1.67 -14.65
N THR A 511 -2.87 2.83 -15.23
CA THR A 511 -3.72 3.86 -14.63
C THR A 511 -4.71 4.39 -15.65
N LEU A 512 -5.99 4.51 -15.29
CA LEU A 512 -7.01 5.15 -16.14
C LEU A 512 -7.58 6.41 -15.50
N LEU A 513 -7.72 7.45 -16.32
CA LEU A 513 -8.44 8.66 -15.97
C LEU A 513 -9.89 8.51 -16.43
N GLY A 514 -10.85 8.82 -15.55
CA GLY A 514 -12.26 8.75 -15.92
C GLY A 514 -13.17 9.58 -15.03
N SER A 515 -14.27 10.06 -15.62
CA SER A 515 -15.16 11.03 -14.99
C SER A 515 -16.06 10.42 -13.92
N VAL A 516 -16.15 11.11 -12.78
CA VAL A 516 -17.24 10.99 -11.81
C VAL A 516 -18.01 12.31 -11.85
N THR A 517 -19.30 12.25 -12.20
CA THR A 517 -20.07 13.45 -12.53
C THR A 517 -21.02 13.82 -11.39
N TRP A 518 -21.19 15.11 -11.15
CA TRP A 518 -22.06 15.59 -10.06
C TRP A 518 -23.51 15.13 -10.24
N GLU A 519 -24.02 15.15 -11.48
CA GLU A 519 -25.39 14.73 -11.75
C GLU A 519 -25.68 13.24 -11.48
N THR A 520 -24.68 12.36 -11.56
CA THR A 520 -24.88 10.94 -11.25
C THR A 520 -24.72 10.68 -9.77
N ILE A 521 -23.77 11.33 -9.10
CA ILE A 521 -23.55 11.09 -7.67
C ILE A 521 -24.57 11.81 -6.79
N GLU A 522 -25.19 12.91 -7.22
CA GLU A 522 -26.20 13.65 -6.44
C GLU A 522 -27.42 14.02 -7.31
N PRO A 523 -28.19 13.02 -7.80
CA PRO A 523 -29.30 13.24 -8.73
C PRO A 523 -30.43 14.06 -8.09
N LYS A 524 -30.55 14.01 -6.76
CA LYS A 524 -31.41 14.87 -5.95
C LYS A 524 -30.55 15.49 -4.85
N GLU A 525 -30.74 16.77 -4.59
CA GLU A 525 -29.99 17.50 -3.56
C GLU A 525 -30.01 16.75 -2.21
N GLY A 526 -28.82 16.55 -1.63
CA GLY A 526 -28.56 15.84 -0.39
C GLY A 526 -28.66 14.31 -0.46
N HIS A 527 -28.93 13.72 -1.63
CA HIS A 527 -29.07 12.27 -1.79
C HIS A 527 -27.97 11.74 -2.70
N PHE A 528 -26.94 11.17 -2.09
CA PHE A 528 -25.78 10.65 -2.80
C PHE A 528 -25.94 9.18 -3.23
N ASP A 529 -25.48 8.85 -4.42
CA ASP A 529 -25.43 7.49 -4.97
C ASP A 529 -24.04 7.19 -5.53
N PHE A 530 -23.31 6.30 -4.85
CA PHE A 530 -21.97 5.86 -5.24
C PHE A 530 -21.94 4.41 -5.74
N SER A 531 -23.10 3.76 -5.91
CA SER A 531 -23.19 2.32 -6.18
C SER A 531 -22.43 1.88 -7.44
N GLU A 532 -22.56 2.63 -8.54
CA GLU A 532 -21.83 2.34 -9.77
C GLU A 532 -20.33 2.58 -9.63
N LEU A 533 -19.94 3.62 -8.88
CA LEU A 533 -18.53 3.91 -8.61
C LEU A 533 -17.89 2.78 -7.79
N ASP A 534 -18.59 2.22 -6.80
CA ASP A 534 -18.10 1.08 -6.01
C ASP A 534 -17.82 -0.15 -6.89
N LEU A 535 -18.68 -0.41 -7.87
CA LEU A 535 -18.48 -1.49 -8.85
C LEU A 535 -17.27 -1.21 -9.76
N VAL A 536 -17.07 0.04 -10.18
CA VAL A 536 -15.89 0.45 -10.95
C VAL A 536 -14.61 0.27 -10.13
N LEU A 537 -14.59 0.70 -8.86
CA LEU A 537 -13.46 0.54 -7.95
C LEU A 537 -13.12 -0.94 -7.74
N ALA A 538 -14.13 -1.78 -7.53
CA ALA A 538 -13.95 -3.23 -7.43
C ALA A 538 -13.38 -3.83 -8.72
N GLY A 539 -13.89 -3.42 -9.88
CA GLY A 539 -13.41 -3.88 -11.19
C GLY A 539 -11.95 -3.47 -11.46
N ALA A 540 -11.57 -2.24 -11.10
CA ALA A 540 -10.18 -1.78 -11.21
C ALA A 540 -9.25 -2.63 -10.32
N ARG A 541 -9.64 -2.90 -9.07
CA ARG A 541 -8.88 -3.76 -8.14
C ARG A 541 -8.70 -5.17 -8.67
N GLU A 542 -9.77 -5.79 -9.18
CA GLU A 542 -9.72 -7.14 -9.75
C GLU A 542 -8.70 -7.26 -10.89
N HIS A 543 -8.54 -6.20 -11.67
CA HIS A 543 -7.62 -6.18 -12.81
C HIS A 543 -6.23 -5.63 -12.49
N GLY A 544 -5.99 -5.17 -11.25
CA GLY A 544 -4.75 -4.51 -10.85
C GLY A 544 -4.54 -3.16 -11.54
N MET A 545 -5.64 -2.45 -11.81
CA MET A 545 -5.63 -1.11 -12.41
C MET A 545 -5.77 -0.04 -11.32
N HIS A 546 -5.12 1.09 -11.53
CA HIS A 546 -5.29 2.30 -10.74
C HIS A 546 -6.19 3.31 -11.46
N LEU A 547 -6.76 4.25 -10.70
CA LEU A 547 -7.64 5.28 -11.24
C LEU A 547 -7.17 6.68 -10.84
N VAL A 548 -7.39 7.64 -11.73
CA VAL A 548 -7.46 9.06 -11.42
C VAL A 548 -8.88 9.50 -11.74
N LEU A 549 -9.62 9.98 -10.74
CA LEU A 549 -11.02 10.36 -10.95
C LEU A 549 -11.12 11.81 -11.39
N LEU A 550 -11.94 12.08 -12.39
CA LEU A 550 -12.17 13.44 -12.89
C LEU A 550 -13.49 13.96 -12.32
N TRP A 551 -13.44 14.91 -11.38
CA TRP A 551 -14.66 15.53 -10.84
C TRP A 551 -15.26 16.47 -11.88
N PHE A 552 -16.30 16.01 -12.57
CA PHE A 552 -17.09 16.85 -13.47
C PHE A 552 -18.23 17.49 -12.67
N GLY A 553 -17.86 18.53 -11.92
CA GLY A 553 -18.73 19.33 -11.06
C GLY A 553 -19.45 20.45 -11.79
N THR A 554 -19.17 21.68 -11.37
CA THR A 554 -19.74 22.89 -11.98
C THR A 554 -19.17 23.19 -13.36
N TYR A 555 -17.91 22.84 -13.62
CA TYR A 555 -17.23 23.19 -14.86
C TYR A 555 -16.70 21.96 -15.59
N LYS A 556 -17.15 21.79 -16.83
CA LYS A 556 -16.60 20.86 -17.81
C LYS A 556 -16.51 21.60 -19.14
N ASN A 557 -15.31 21.86 -19.63
CA ASN A 557 -15.05 22.61 -20.88
C ASN A 557 -15.72 24.00 -20.85
N GLY A 558 -15.56 24.70 -19.73
CA GLY A 558 -16.11 26.04 -19.50
C GLY A 558 -17.63 26.14 -19.34
N ILE A 559 -18.35 25.02 -19.27
CA ILE A 559 -19.82 24.99 -19.14
C ILE A 559 -20.29 24.03 -18.04
N SER A 560 -21.53 24.17 -17.58
CA SER A 560 -22.09 23.44 -16.43
C SER A 560 -22.98 22.25 -16.82
N THR A 561 -22.55 21.48 -17.82
CA THR A 561 -23.34 20.37 -18.38
C THR A 561 -23.56 19.22 -17.41
N TYR A 562 -22.55 18.87 -16.61
CA TYR A 562 -22.56 17.72 -15.69
C TYR A 562 -23.06 18.06 -14.28
N ALA A 563 -23.41 19.32 -14.02
CA ALA A 563 -24.11 19.70 -12.80
C ALA A 563 -25.51 19.04 -12.76
N PRO A 564 -26.06 18.70 -11.58
CA PRO A 564 -27.33 18.01 -11.47
C PRO A 564 -28.52 18.86 -11.93
N GLY A 565 -29.62 18.19 -12.28
CA GLY A 565 -30.83 18.84 -12.82
C GLY A 565 -31.40 19.96 -11.93
N TRP A 566 -31.24 19.86 -10.61
CA TRP A 566 -31.69 20.87 -9.64
C TRP A 566 -30.80 22.12 -9.64
N VAL A 567 -29.50 22.01 -9.95
CA VAL A 567 -28.62 23.16 -10.22
C VAL A 567 -28.90 23.75 -11.61
N LYS A 568 -29.11 22.88 -12.60
CA LYS A 568 -29.38 23.28 -14.00
C LYS A 568 -30.66 24.10 -14.15
N ARG A 569 -31.72 23.76 -13.41
CA ARG A 569 -33.05 24.39 -13.56
C ARG A 569 -33.30 25.59 -12.65
N ASP A 570 -32.64 25.68 -11.49
CA ASP A 570 -32.81 26.81 -10.57
C ASP A 570 -31.81 27.94 -10.85
N VAL A 571 -32.02 28.64 -11.97
CA VAL A 571 -31.14 29.75 -12.40
C VAL A 571 -31.20 30.98 -11.49
N LYS A 572 -32.18 31.05 -10.56
CA LYS A 572 -32.25 32.13 -9.57
C LYS A 572 -31.30 31.87 -8.42
N ARG A 573 -31.27 30.62 -7.94
CA ARG A 573 -30.33 30.16 -6.91
C ARG A 573 -28.90 30.05 -7.45
N PHE A 574 -28.75 29.57 -8.68
CA PHE A 574 -27.48 29.36 -9.36
C PHE A 574 -27.39 30.27 -10.61
N PRO A 575 -26.99 31.54 -10.47
CA PRO A 575 -26.98 32.47 -11.60
C PRO A 575 -25.95 32.07 -12.67
N ARG A 576 -26.31 32.27 -13.94
CA ARG A 576 -25.43 32.03 -15.09
C ARG A 576 -24.61 33.26 -15.46
N VAL A 577 -23.48 33.01 -16.09
CA VAL A 577 -22.67 34.05 -16.72
C VAL A 577 -23.43 34.71 -17.87
N GLN A 578 -23.28 36.03 -18.00
CA GLN A 578 -23.73 36.78 -19.17
C GLN A 578 -22.51 37.25 -19.98
N VAL A 579 -22.56 37.11 -21.29
CA VAL A 579 -21.53 37.58 -22.22
C VAL A 579 -22.06 38.71 -23.09
N LEU A 580 -21.19 39.53 -23.67
CA LEU A 580 -21.57 40.51 -24.69
C LEU A 580 -21.29 39.96 -26.09
N GLU A 581 -22.30 40.02 -26.96
CA GLU A 581 -22.16 39.74 -28.39
C GLU A 581 -21.86 41.01 -29.19
N ALA A 582 -21.58 40.84 -30.48
CA ALA A 582 -21.46 41.94 -31.43
C ALA A 582 -22.68 42.88 -31.33
N GLY A 583 -22.42 44.19 -31.25
CA GLY A 583 -23.46 45.20 -31.04
C GLY A 583 -23.86 45.42 -29.57
N GLY A 584 -23.19 44.78 -28.61
CA GLY A 584 -23.39 45.00 -27.17
C GLY A 584 -24.61 44.30 -26.57
N VAL A 585 -25.17 43.32 -27.29
CA VAL A 585 -26.30 42.52 -26.81
C VAL A 585 -25.81 41.52 -25.76
N LYS A 586 -26.50 41.45 -24.62
CA LYS A 586 -26.19 40.45 -23.59
C LYS A 586 -26.81 39.10 -23.94
N ARG A 587 -25.99 38.05 -23.89
CA ARG A 587 -26.45 36.65 -23.99
C ARG A 587 -26.08 35.89 -22.73
N THR A 588 -26.97 35.03 -22.25
CA THR A 588 -26.67 34.09 -21.16
C THR A 588 -25.99 32.84 -21.73
N VAL A 589 -24.91 32.39 -21.09
CA VAL A 589 -24.24 31.12 -21.40
C VAL A 589 -24.56 30.08 -20.32
N GLU A 590 -24.57 28.79 -20.67
CA GLU A 590 -24.80 27.70 -19.70
C GLU A 590 -23.53 27.40 -18.88
N MET A 591 -23.06 28.43 -18.18
CA MET A 591 -21.95 28.39 -17.24
C MET A 591 -22.43 29.07 -15.97
N VAL A 592 -22.42 28.35 -14.84
CA VAL A 592 -22.72 28.97 -13.54
C VAL A 592 -21.64 30.00 -13.20
N SER A 593 -22.06 31.20 -12.78
CA SER A 593 -21.15 32.29 -12.45
C SER A 593 -20.22 31.87 -11.29
N PRO A 594 -18.89 32.06 -11.40
CA PRO A 594 -17.95 31.73 -10.32
C PRO A 594 -18.17 32.62 -9.08
N LEU A 595 -18.92 33.72 -9.23
CA LEU A 595 -19.36 34.55 -8.11
C LEU A 595 -20.54 33.95 -7.34
N SER A 596 -21.07 32.78 -7.71
CA SER A 596 -22.15 32.11 -6.99
C SER A 596 -21.62 31.35 -5.77
N ASN A 597 -21.71 31.98 -4.58
CA ASN A 597 -21.38 31.29 -3.32
C ASN A 597 -22.23 30.05 -3.10
N GLU A 598 -23.53 30.14 -3.40
CA GLU A 598 -24.46 29.02 -3.25
C GLU A 598 -24.07 27.81 -4.11
N CYS A 599 -23.62 28.03 -5.35
CA CYS A 599 -23.14 26.94 -6.19
C CYS A 599 -21.83 26.37 -5.66
N CYS A 600 -20.89 27.24 -5.26
CA CYS A 600 -19.60 26.81 -4.73
C CYS A 600 -19.75 25.94 -3.48
N GLU A 601 -20.68 26.31 -2.60
CA GLU A 601 -20.99 25.51 -1.41
C GLU A 601 -21.70 24.20 -1.75
N ALA A 602 -22.59 24.20 -2.74
CA ALA A 602 -23.25 22.99 -3.20
C ALA A 602 -22.27 22.00 -3.85
N ASP A 603 -21.43 22.48 -4.75
CA ASP A 603 -20.37 21.71 -5.41
C ASP A 603 -19.37 21.17 -4.36
N GLY A 604 -18.87 22.05 -3.50
CA GLY A 604 -17.95 21.68 -2.42
C GLY A 604 -18.54 20.62 -1.47
N ARG A 605 -19.85 20.64 -1.18
CA ARG A 605 -20.51 19.58 -0.41
C ARG A 605 -20.53 18.25 -1.16
N ALA A 606 -20.82 18.26 -2.45
CA ALA A 606 -20.87 17.06 -3.27
C ALA A 606 -19.48 16.45 -3.46
N PHE A 607 -18.48 17.29 -3.75
CA PHE A 607 -17.10 16.87 -3.84
C PHE A 607 -16.57 16.34 -2.51
N ALA A 608 -16.89 16.99 -1.38
CA ALA A 608 -16.56 16.46 -0.05
C ALA A 608 -17.22 15.10 0.23
N ALA A 609 -18.48 14.89 -0.20
CA ALA A 609 -19.15 13.61 -0.07
C ALA A 609 -18.44 12.51 -0.89
N LEU A 610 -18.04 12.80 -2.13
CA LEU A 610 -17.23 11.90 -2.95
C LEU A 610 -15.91 11.54 -2.26
N MET A 611 -15.15 12.55 -1.80
CA MET A 611 -13.85 12.32 -1.17
C MET A 611 -13.97 11.55 0.15
N ARG A 612 -15.01 11.81 0.95
CA ARG A 612 -15.31 11.02 2.16
C ARG A 612 -15.61 9.57 1.82
N HIS A 613 -16.46 9.34 0.82
CA HIS A 613 -16.77 7.98 0.35
C HIS A 613 -15.49 7.25 -0.08
N LEU A 614 -14.60 7.90 -0.84
CA LEU A 614 -13.30 7.33 -1.22
C LEU A 614 -12.42 7.01 0.00
N ALA A 615 -12.36 7.88 1.01
CA ALA A 615 -11.63 7.58 2.25
C ALA A 615 -12.18 6.34 2.95
N GLU A 616 -13.50 6.16 2.96
CA GLU A 616 -14.18 5.02 3.59
C GLU A 616 -13.94 3.71 2.84
N VAL A 617 -14.00 3.73 1.50
CA VAL A 617 -13.99 2.49 0.70
C VAL A 617 -12.65 2.16 0.02
N ASP A 618 -11.69 3.09 -0.03
CA ASP A 618 -10.45 2.93 -0.80
C ASP A 618 -9.15 3.23 -0.03
N SER A 619 -9.20 3.79 1.18
CA SER A 619 -7.99 4.19 1.93
C SER A 619 -7.02 3.05 2.24
N GLU A 620 -7.51 1.82 2.36
CA GLU A 620 -6.66 0.63 2.56
C GLU A 620 -6.12 0.07 1.24
N HIS A 621 -6.81 0.34 0.12
CA HIS A 621 -6.51 -0.25 -1.18
C HIS A 621 -5.59 0.62 -2.03
N ASN A 622 -5.71 1.96 -1.94
CA ASN A 622 -5.05 2.94 -2.80
C ASN A 622 -5.30 2.67 -4.29
N THR A 623 -6.56 2.41 -4.65
CA THR A 623 -6.96 2.21 -6.06
C THR A 623 -6.99 3.55 -6.78
N VAL A 624 -7.58 4.57 -6.14
CA VAL A 624 -7.59 5.95 -6.62
C VAL A 624 -6.31 6.64 -6.20
N LEU A 625 -5.54 7.11 -7.18
CA LEU A 625 -4.24 7.75 -6.97
C LEU A 625 -4.36 9.25 -6.77
N MET A 626 -5.24 9.90 -7.53
CA MET A 626 -5.44 11.36 -7.54
C MET A 626 -6.86 11.68 -7.97
N VAL A 627 -7.29 12.93 -7.73
CA VAL A 627 -8.58 13.44 -8.24
C VAL A 627 -8.38 14.79 -8.91
N GLN A 628 -8.89 14.94 -10.13
CA GLN A 628 -9.00 16.23 -10.78
C GLN A 628 -10.22 16.97 -10.23
N VAL A 629 -10.06 18.25 -9.87
CA VAL A 629 -11.14 19.13 -9.40
C VAL A 629 -11.60 20.01 -10.55
N GLU A 630 -12.84 19.82 -10.97
CA GLU A 630 -13.42 20.38 -12.21
C GLU A 630 -12.71 19.86 -13.48
N ASN A 631 -13.16 20.34 -14.65
CA ASN A 631 -12.50 20.06 -15.93
C ASN A 631 -12.52 21.28 -16.86
N GLU A 632 -11.33 21.68 -17.34
CA GLU A 632 -11.14 22.77 -18.32
C GLU A 632 -11.98 24.01 -17.98
N THR A 633 -11.72 24.60 -16.82
CA THR A 633 -12.45 25.78 -16.35
C THR A 633 -12.16 27.02 -17.20
N GLY A 634 -13.10 27.97 -17.22
CA GLY A 634 -12.96 29.23 -17.94
C GLY A 634 -14.26 29.65 -18.64
N LEU A 635 -14.26 30.84 -19.23
CA LEU A 635 -15.41 31.39 -19.94
C LEU A 635 -15.17 31.46 -21.45
N LEU A 636 -16.09 30.92 -22.23
CA LEU A 636 -16.14 31.08 -23.69
C LEU A 636 -17.18 32.14 -24.10
N GLY A 637 -16.90 32.84 -25.20
CA GLY A 637 -17.77 33.83 -25.84
C GLY A 637 -17.56 35.29 -25.40
N ASP A 638 -16.83 35.55 -24.32
CA ASP A 638 -16.36 36.88 -23.89
C ASP A 638 -15.20 36.71 -22.91
N SER A 639 -14.44 37.77 -22.71
CA SER A 639 -13.31 37.85 -21.78
C SER A 639 -13.72 37.84 -20.29
N ARG A 640 -14.95 38.23 -19.93
CA ARG A 640 -15.48 38.08 -18.55
C ARG A 640 -17.00 37.98 -18.46
N ASP A 641 -17.50 37.57 -17.30
CA ASP A 641 -18.91 37.67 -16.94
C ASP A 641 -19.37 39.14 -16.88
N ARG A 642 -20.40 39.49 -17.66
CA ARG A 642 -21.03 40.80 -17.83
C ARG A 642 -22.34 40.92 -17.06
N SER A 643 -22.64 39.96 -16.20
CA SER A 643 -23.76 40.01 -15.26
C SER A 643 -23.65 41.25 -14.37
N GLN A 644 -24.78 41.71 -13.82
CA GLN A 644 -24.77 42.86 -12.91
C GLN A 644 -23.88 42.60 -11.69
N LYS A 645 -23.88 41.36 -11.19
CA LYS A 645 -23.05 40.93 -10.06
C LYS A 645 -21.56 41.03 -10.39
N ALA A 646 -21.14 40.49 -11.54
CA ALA A 646 -19.76 40.55 -11.97
C ALA A 646 -19.30 41.98 -12.31
N ASN A 647 -20.14 42.80 -12.94
CA ASN A 647 -19.82 44.22 -13.19
C ASN A 647 -19.60 44.99 -11.88
N LYS A 648 -20.39 44.70 -10.84
CA LYS A 648 -20.19 45.32 -9.53
C LYS A 648 -18.84 44.92 -8.93
N ALA A 649 -18.54 43.62 -8.90
CA ALA A 649 -17.27 43.10 -8.37
C ALA A 649 -16.05 43.59 -9.16
N PHE A 650 -16.14 43.71 -10.48
CA PHE A 650 -15.07 44.24 -11.32
C PHE A 650 -14.76 45.73 -11.04
N ASN A 651 -15.75 46.49 -10.56
CA ASN A 651 -15.55 47.88 -10.16
C ASN A 651 -15.02 48.03 -8.73
N GLU A 652 -14.91 46.94 -7.97
CA GLU A 652 -14.25 46.92 -6.67
C GLU A 652 -12.71 46.79 -6.86
N PRO A 653 -11.90 47.27 -5.90
CA PRO A 653 -10.44 47.13 -5.99
C PRO A 653 -9.98 45.68 -6.04
N VAL A 654 -8.81 45.44 -6.65
CA VAL A 654 -8.14 44.13 -6.59
C VAL A 654 -7.91 43.75 -5.12
N PRO A 655 -8.22 42.51 -4.70
CA PRO A 655 -7.99 42.04 -3.34
C PRO A 655 -6.55 42.24 -2.87
N ALA A 656 -6.38 42.76 -1.65
CA ALA A 656 -5.09 43.18 -1.12
C ALA A 656 -4.13 42.00 -0.89
N ASP A 657 -4.66 40.86 -0.50
CA ASP A 657 -3.93 39.59 -0.31
C ASP A 657 -3.36 39.05 -1.64
N LEU A 658 -4.12 39.16 -2.74
CA LEU A 658 -3.61 38.83 -4.07
C LEU A 658 -2.45 39.75 -4.47
N LEU A 659 -2.58 41.07 -4.27
CA LEU A 659 -1.51 42.03 -4.59
C LEU A 659 -0.25 41.76 -3.76
N GLU A 660 -0.41 41.48 -2.47
CA GLU A 660 0.69 41.14 -1.57
C GLU A 660 1.39 39.86 -2.02
N TYR A 661 0.62 38.82 -2.37
CA TYR A 661 1.16 37.57 -2.89
C TYR A 661 1.95 37.79 -4.19
N LEU A 662 1.37 38.50 -5.17
CA LEU A 662 2.01 38.72 -6.46
C LEU A 662 3.28 39.57 -6.34
N HIS A 663 3.34 40.50 -5.39
CA HIS A 663 4.53 41.31 -5.14
C HIS A 663 5.68 40.52 -4.47
N LYS A 664 5.37 39.56 -3.60
CA LYS A 664 6.36 38.79 -2.82
C LYS A 664 6.84 37.51 -3.51
N THR A 665 6.11 37.05 -4.53
CA THR A 665 6.38 35.77 -5.19
C THR A 665 7.33 35.95 -6.36
N ASP A 666 8.23 34.99 -6.57
CA ASP A 666 8.94 34.89 -7.84
C ASP A 666 7.97 34.39 -8.92
N LEU A 667 7.36 35.32 -9.65
CA LEU A 667 6.26 35.05 -10.59
C LEU A 667 6.72 34.23 -11.81
N HIS A 668 5.77 33.50 -12.39
CA HIS A 668 5.94 32.71 -13.59
C HIS A 668 6.45 33.59 -14.76
N PRO A 669 7.39 33.10 -15.60
CA PRO A 669 7.93 33.91 -16.70
C PRO A 669 6.87 34.48 -17.63
N ARG A 670 5.87 33.67 -18.02
CA ARG A 670 4.74 34.12 -18.86
C ARG A 670 3.82 35.11 -18.15
N PHE A 671 3.72 35.04 -16.82
CA PHE A 671 2.98 36.02 -16.04
C PHE A 671 3.69 37.38 -16.06
N LYS A 672 5.01 37.39 -15.81
CA LYS A 672 5.83 38.63 -15.85
C LYS A 672 5.84 39.28 -17.23
N GLU A 673 5.88 38.46 -18.29
CA GLU A 673 5.81 38.93 -19.68
C GLU A 673 4.52 39.71 -19.94
N ARG A 674 3.39 39.21 -19.43
CA ARG A 674 2.07 39.85 -19.61
C ARG A 674 1.79 40.98 -18.62
N PHE A 675 2.30 40.87 -17.38
CA PHE A 675 2.03 41.77 -16.26
C PHE A 675 3.35 42.21 -15.59
N SER A 676 3.99 43.24 -16.15
CA SER A 676 5.34 43.67 -15.73
C SER A 676 5.37 44.63 -14.53
N GLN A 677 4.23 45.20 -14.12
CA GLN A 677 4.14 46.18 -13.04
C GLN A 677 3.04 45.82 -12.03
N ILE A 678 3.40 45.11 -10.96
CA ILE A 678 2.48 44.80 -9.86
C ILE A 678 2.70 45.79 -8.71
N PRO A 679 1.68 46.56 -8.30
CA PRO A 679 1.80 47.50 -7.19
C PRO A 679 1.92 46.76 -5.85
N THR A 680 2.73 47.31 -4.94
CA THR A 680 3.01 46.70 -3.62
C THR A 680 1.86 46.81 -2.62
N SER A 681 1.08 47.90 -2.67
CA SER A 681 -0.04 48.16 -1.75
C SER A 681 -0.98 49.24 -2.29
N GLY A 682 -2.17 49.37 -1.67
CA GLY A 682 -3.18 50.39 -2.00
C GLY A 682 -4.42 49.79 -2.68
N ALA A 683 -5.44 50.64 -2.88
CA ALA A 683 -6.66 50.26 -3.58
C ALA A 683 -6.50 50.56 -5.08
N HIS A 684 -6.33 49.52 -5.89
CA HIS A 684 -6.12 49.62 -7.33
C HIS A 684 -7.26 48.89 -8.07
N SER A 685 -7.70 49.42 -9.21
CA SER A 685 -8.69 48.73 -10.05
C SER A 685 -8.03 47.61 -10.85
N TRP A 686 -8.83 46.63 -11.31
CA TRP A 686 -8.36 45.56 -12.19
C TRP A 686 -7.64 46.08 -13.43
N ASP A 687 -8.19 47.10 -14.10
CA ASP A 687 -7.57 47.72 -15.28
C ASP A 687 -6.21 48.37 -14.97
N SER A 688 -6.05 48.97 -13.78
CA SER A 688 -4.80 49.64 -13.40
C SER A 688 -3.67 48.67 -13.08
N VAL A 689 -3.99 47.45 -12.63
CA VAL A 689 -3.01 46.42 -12.26
C VAL A 689 -2.68 45.52 -13.44
N PHE A 690 -3.69 45.06 -14.17
CA PHE A 690 -3.55 44.02 -15.19
C PHE A 690 -3.65 44.55 -16.63
N GLY A 691 -3.78 45.86 -16.79
CA GLY A 691 -3.94 46.51 -18.09
C GLY A 691 -5.38 46.47 -18.60
N ALA A 692 -5.80 47.57 -19.23
CA ALA A 692 -7.18 47.75 -19.65
C ALA A 692 -7.67 46.68 -20.65
N GLY A 693 -8.95 46.34 -20.56
CA GLY A 693 -9.61 45.49 -21.56
C GLY A 693 -9.48 43.99 -21.25
N SER A 694 -9.10 43.20 -22.26
CA SER A 694 -9.16 41.73 -22.18
C SER A 694 -8.25 41.15 -21.08
N ALA A 695 -7.07 41.75 -20.86
CA ALA A 695 -6.11 41.29 -19.87
C ALA A 695 -6.63 41.41 -18.42
N ALA A 696 -7.18 42.58 -18.04
CA ALA A 696 -7.86 42.74 -16.74
C ALA A 696 -9.13 41.89 -16.61
N ASN A 697 -9.91 41.75 -17.69
CA ASN A 697 -11.10 40.89 -17.69
C ASN A 697 -10.73 39.43 -17.40
N GLU A 698 -9.67 38.92 -18.03
CA GLU A 698 -9.19 37.56 -17.84
C GLU A 698 -8.59 37.35 -16.45
N ALA A 699 -7.77 38.29 -15.95
CA ALA A 699 -7.24 38.22 -14.58
C ALA A 699 -8.37 38.20 -13.53
N PHE A 700 -9.42 38.99 -13.74
CA PHE A 700 -10.63 38.98 -12.92
C PHE A 700 -11.35 37.62 -12.94
N MET A 701 -11.50 37.03 -14.13
CA MET A 701 -12.09 35.70 -14.26
C MET A 701 -11.22 34.63 -13.61
N ALA A 702 -9.90 34.66 -13.85
CA ALA A 702 -8.94 33.74 -13.23
C ALA A 702 -9.04 33.80 -11.71
N TYR A 703 -9.12 34.99 -11.11
CA TYR A 703 -9.28 35.15 -9.67
C TYR A 703 -10.56 34.50 -9.14
N HIS A 704 -11.71 34.80 -9.74
CA HIS A 704 -12.98 34.27 -9.24
C HIS A 704 -13.16 32.77 -9.50
N ILE A 705 -12.71 32.26 -10.66
CA ILE A 705 -12.76 30.83 -10.98
C ILE A 705 -11.82 30.05 -10.07
N SER A 706 -10.55 30.47 -9.94
CA SER A 706 -9.61 29.79 -9.04
C SER A 706 -10.04 29.85 -7.58
N SER A 707 -10.66 30.95 -7.12
CA SER A 707 -11.26 31.05 -5.77
C SER A 707 -12.43 30.08 -5.58
N TYR A 708 -13.20 29.81 -6.63
CA TYR A 708 -14.26 28.81 -6.62
C TYR A 708 -13.67 27.41 -6.48
N VAL A 709 -12.78 27.04 -7.42
CA VAL A 709 -12.15 25.71 -7.47
C VAL A 709 -11.34 25.44 -6.20
N GLY A 710 -10.60 26.42 -5.69
CA GLY A 710 -9.82 26.31 -4.46
C GLY A 710 -10.68 25.98 -3.23
N ARG A 711 -11.89 26.52 -3.15
CA ARG A 711 -12.84 26.20 -2.07
C ARG A 711 -13.44 24.80 -2.22
N VAL A 712 -13.77 24.37 -3.44
CA VAL A 712 -14.21 23.00 -3.71
C VAL A 712 -13.11 22.00 -3.36
N ALA A 713 -11.90 22.22 -3.86
CA ALA A 713 -10.72 21.42 -3.55
C ALA A 713 -10.46 21.33 -2.04
N ALA A 714 -10.52 22.46 -1.32
CA ALA A 714 -10.34 22.49 0.14
C ALA A 714 -11.40 21.67 0.89
N ALA A 715 -12.65 21.67 0.41
CA ALA A 715 -13.72 20.87 1.00
C ALA A 715 -13.43 19.36 0.86
N GLY A 716 -13.00 18.91 -0.31
CA GLY A 716 -12.64 17.51 -0.55
C GLY A 716 -11.36 17.08 0.16
N LYS A 717 -10.31 17.92 0.10
CA LYS A 717 -9.01 17.66 0.75
C LYS A 717 -9.16 17.40 2.25
N LYS A 718 -10.09 18.10 2.92
CA LYS A 718 -10.39 17.91 4.34
C LYS A 718 -10.88 16.48 4.66
N GLU A 719 -11.58 15.84 3.74
CA GLU A 719 -12.15 14.50 3.92
C GLU A 719 -11.14 13.41 3.55
N TYR A 720 -10.35 13.61 2.50
CA TYR A 720 -9.32 12.64 2.08
C TYR A 720 -8.08 13.31 1.48
N GLN A 721 -6.91 13.06 2.08
CA GLN A 721 -5.64 13.73 1.78
C GLN A 721 -4.88 13.08 0.62
N ILE A 722 -5.56 12.79 -0.49
CA ILE A 722 -4.92 12.37 -1.75
C ILE A 722 -4.57 13.57 -2.62
N PRO A 723 -3.70 13.44 -3.64
CA PRO A 723 -3.33 14.55 -4.50
C PRO A 723 -4.53 15.02 -5.31
N LEU A 724 -4.72 16.33 -5.36
CA LEU A 724 -5.72 17.04 -6.12
C LEU A 724 -5.04 17.94 -7.14
N TYR A 725 -5.58 17.99 -8.35
CA TYR A 725 -5.11 18.92 -9.38
C TYR A 725 -6.30 19.48 -10.17
N THR A 726 -6.06 20.43 -11.06
CA THR A 726 -7.03 20.81 -12.10
C THR A 726 -6.30 20.94 -13.43
N ASN A 727 -7.01 20.68 -14.54
CA ASN A 727 -6.45 20.73 -15.88
C ASN A 727 -6.73 22.07 -16.59
N THR A 728 -6.10 22.25 -17.74
CA THR A 728 -6.08 23.53 -18.46
C THR A 728 -6.28 23.31 -19.96
N TRP A 729 -7.40 23.84 -20.46
CA TRP A 729 -7.54 24.16 -21.87
C TRP A 729 -6.61 25.33 -22.22
N LEU A 730 -5.53 25.02 -22.92
CA LEU A 730 -4.47 25.96 -23.28
C LEU A 730 -4.88 27.00 -24.33
N ASN A 731 -4.27 28.19 -24.24
CA ASN A 731 -4.27 29.21 -25.29
C ASN A 731 -3.00 29.16 -26.14
N PHE A 732 -3.01 29.85 -27.28
CA PHE A 732 -1.80 30.18 -28.04
C PHE A 732 -1.72 31.67 -28.33
N ASP A 733 -0.58 32.30 -28.14
CA ASP A 733 -0.41 33.73 -28.49
C ASP A 733 -0.12 33.91 -29.99
N ASP A 734 0.59 32.95 -30.59
CA ASP A 734 0.95 32.91 -31.99
C ASP A 734 0.55 31.54 -32.56
N PRO A 735 -0.30 31.47 -33.61
CA PRO A 735 -0.64 30.21 -34.28
C PRO A 735 0.58 29.40 -34.75
N SER A 736 1.73 30.06 -34.94
CA SER A 736 3.00 29.38 -35.25
C SER A 736 3.49 28.48 -34.11
N GLN A 737 2.98 28.63 -32.89
CA GLN A 737 3.29 27.77 -31.73
C GLN A 737 2.49 26.46 -31.74
N LEU A 738 1.56 26.29 -32.68
CA LEU A 738 0.77 25.08 -32.81
C LEU A 738 1.34 24.14 -33.88
N ASP A 739 1.28 22.85 -33.58
CA ASP A 739 1.44 21.74 -34.51
C ASP A 739 0.07 21.32 -35.09
N LEU A 740 -0.36 22.05 -36.11
CA LEU A 740 -1.66 21.89 -36.77
C LEU A 740 -1.62 21.06 -38.05
N ARG A 741 -0.62 20.18 -38.23
CA ARG A 741 -0.50 19.36 -39.45
C ARG A 741 -1.81 18.62 -39.73
N GLY A 742 -2.55 19.08 -40.75
CA GLY A 742 -3.82 18.51 -41.21
C GLY A 742 -5.09 18.91 -40.45
N VAL A 743 -5.04 19.88 -39.52
CA VAL A 743 -6.19 20.23 -38.65
C VAL A 743 -6.48 21.75 -38.68
N PRO A 744 -7.76 22.20 -38.72
CA PRO A 744 -8.09 23.63 -38.73
C PRO A 744 -7.62 24.37 -37.47
N ILE A 745 -7.10 25.60 -37.60
CA ILE A 745 -6.57 26.45 -36.50
C ILE A 745 -7.57 26.63 -35.34
N VAL A 746 -8.88 26.58 -35.62
CA VAL A 746 -9.96 26.83 -34.66
C VAL A 746 -9.96 25.83 -33.49
N VAL A 747 -9.33 24.65 -33.61
CA VAL A 747 -9.31 23.65 -32.53
C VAL A 747 -8.26 23.91 -31.43
N GLY A 748 -7.36 24.87 -31.62
CA GLY A 748 -6.23 25.11 -30.71
C GLY A 748 -6.53 26.00 -29.50
N GLY A 749 -7.79 26.39 -29.25
CA GLY A 749 -8.15 27.29 -28.15
C GLY A 749 -8.22 28.77 -28.58
N GLY A 750 -7.33 29.26 -29.43
CA GLY A 750 -7.34 30.66 -29.89
C GLY A 750 -6.42 31.57 -29.09
N ALA A 751 -6.22 32.80 -29.56
CA ALA A 751 -5.33 33.79 -28.95
C ALA A 751 -6.02 34.81 -28.03
N ASP A 752 -7.32 35.03 -28.23
CA ASP A 752 -8.08 36.00 -27.46
C ASP A 752 -8.88 35.32 -26.34
N ALA A 753 -8.86 35.91 -25.13
CA ALA A 753 -9.65 35.42 -24.00
C ALA A 753 -11.15 35.44 -24.36
N GLY A 754 -11.82 34.29 -24.19
CA GLY A 754 -13.19 34.06 -24.64
C GLY A 754 -13.27 33.26 -25.95
N VAL A 755 -12.19 33.23 -26.75
CA VAL A 755 -12.01 32.20 -27.80
C VAL A 755 -11.46 30.93 -27.16
N TYR A 756 -10.43 31.07 -26.31
CA TYR A 756 -10.08 30.05 -25.32
C TYR A 756 -10.81 30.35 -24.01
N PRO A 757 -10.99 29.37 -23.10
CA PRO A 757 -11.70 29.59 -21.85
C PRO A 757 -11.02 30.65 -20.96
N SER A 758 -11.55 31.87 -20.97
CA SER A 758 -11.01 33.00 -20.20
C SER A 758 -11.02 32.70 -18.71
N GLY A 759 -9.86 32.85 -18.07
CA GLY A 759 -9.68 32.60 -16.64
C GLY A 759 -9.24 31.19 -16.28
N GLY A 760 -9.11 30.27 -17.23
CA GLY A 760 -8.51 28.95 -17.00
C GLY A 760 -7.03 29.06 -16.54
N PRO A 761 -6.42 27.97 -16.02
CA PRO A 761 -5.06 27.99 -15.45
C PRO A 761 -3.93 28.07 -16.49
N CYS A 762 -4.04 28.95 -17.49
CA CYS A 762 -3.00 29.18 -18.49
C CYS A 762 -1.72 29.81 -17.87
N PRO A 763 -0.53 29.58 -18.45
CA PRO A 763 0.74 30.00 -17.86
C PRO A 763 0.87 31.49 -17.52
N HIS A 764 0.17 32.37 -18.24
CA HIS A 764 0.19 33.83 -18.00
C HIS A 764 -0.73 34.30 -16.87
N VAL A 765 -1.60 33.45 -16.31
CA VAL A 765 -2.44 33.75 -15.12
C VAL A 765 -2.21 32.74 -13.97
N LEU A 766 -1.22 31.87 -14.11
CA LEU A 766 -1.00 30.72 -13.23
C LEU A 766 -0.67 31.12 -11.78
N ASP A 767 -0.04 32.27 -11.56
CA ASP A 767 0.23 32.79 -10.22
C ASP A 767 -1.05 33.23 -9.47
N ILE A 768 -2.10 33.68 -10.17
CA ILE A 768 -3.41 33.95 -9.55
C ILE A 768 -4.04 32.64 -9.08
N TRP A 769 -3.93 31.58 -9.90
CA TRP A 769 -4.43 30.26 -9.53
C TRP A 769 -3.73 29.71 -8.28
N ARG A 770 -2.39 29.73 -8.24
CA ARG A 770 -1.63 29.25 -7.09
C ARG A 770 -1.98 29.98 -5.79
N HIS A 771 -2.28 31.28 -5.85
CA HIS A 771 -2.74 32.03 -4.69
C HIS A 771 -4.06 31.48 -4.13
N ASN A 772 -5.02 31.22 -5.02
CA ASN A 772 -6.39 30.86 -4.65
C ASN A 772 -6.62 29.36 -4.44
N THR A 773 -5.70 28.49 -4.87
CA THR A 773 -5.86 27.03 -4.82
C THR A 773 -4.79 26.32 -3.97
N PRO A 774 -4.56 26.69 -2.69
CA PRO A 774 -3.55 26.04 -1.84
C PRO A 774 -3.86 24.57 -1.51
N ALA A 775 -5.10 24.12 -1.74
CA ALA A 775 -5.51 22.73 -1.56
C ALA A 775 -5.26 21.83 -2.77
N LEU A 776 -4.94 22.42 -3.94
CA LEU A 776 -4.45 21.68 -5.11
C LEU A 776 -2.94 21.50 -4.98
N ASP A 777 -2.45 20.32 -5.30
CA ASP A 777 -1.02 19.99 -5.24
C ASP A 777 -0.26 20.50 -6.48
N PHE A 778 -0.95 20.60 -7.62
CA PHE A 778 -0.39 21.12 -8.88
C PHE A 778 -1.47 21.53 -9.89
N LEU A 779 -1.05 22.22 -10.94
CA LEU A 779 -1.86 22.61 -12.09
C LEU A 779 -1.33 21.88 -13.34
N ALA A 780 -2.23 21.40 -14.20
CA ALA A 780 -1.88 20.52 -15.32
C ALA A 780 -2.35 21.07 -16.69
N PRO A 781 -1.61 20.82 -17.78
CA PRO A 781 -2.01 21.19 -19.15
C PRO A 781 -2.69 20.06 -19.92
N ASP A 782 -3.69 20.42 -20.74
CA ASP A 782 -4.24 19.54 -21.77
C ASP A 782 -3.49 19.78 -23.11
N LEU A 783 -2.60 18.86 -23.46
CA LEU A 783 -1.54 19.06 -24.46
C LEU A 783 -1.84 18.36 -25.79
N TYR A 784 -2.73 18.96 -26.59
CA TYR A 784 -3.13 18.41 -27.89
C TYR A 784 -2.31 18.92 -29.08
N PHE A 785 -2.09 20.23 -29.20
CA PHE A 785 -1.54 20.84 -30.42
C PHE A 785 -0.36 21.77 -30.17
N HIS A 786 -0.16 22.20 -28.93
CA HIS A 786 0.91 23.14 -28.59
C HIS A 786 2.29 22.48 -28.73
N ASP A 787 3.33 23.31 -28.91
CA ASP A 787 4.70 22.86 -28.82
C ASP A 787 4.95 22.11 -27.50
N TYR A 788 5.33 20.83 -27.62
CA TYR A 788 5.28 19.90 -26.51
C TYR A 788 6.29 20.26 -25.41
N GLU A 789 7.51 20.63 -25.80
CA GLU A 789 8.57 21.02 -24.88
C GLU A 789 8.26 22.34 -24.17
N THR A 790 7.79 23.34 -24.92
CA THR A 790 7.41 24.64 -24.35
C THR A 790 6.33 24.50 -23.28
N VAL A 791 5.32 23.66 -23.50
CA VAL A 791 4.28 23.41 -22.49
C VAL A 791 4.85 22.66 -21.28
N CYS A 792 5.64 21.60 -21.49
CA CYS A 792 6.29 20.87 -20.39
C CYS A 792 7.12 21.82 -19.52
N LYS A 793 7.86 22.75 -20.14
CA LYS A 793 8.64 23.77 -19.44
C LYS A 793 7.75 24.70 -18.63
N ASN A 794 6.75 25.34 -19.25
CA ASN A 794 5.84 26.27 -18.57
C ASN A 794 5.16 25.63 -17.35
N TYR A 795 4.74 24.37 -17.45
CA TYR A 795 4.07 23.67 -16.34
C TYR A 795 5.03 23.00 -15.34
N SER A 796 6.34 23.07 -15.57
CA SER A 796 7.35 22.64 -14.60
C SER A 796 7.99 23.82 -13.85
N GLU A 797 7.76 25.05 -14.31
CA GLU A 797 8.26 26.28 -13.68
C GLU A 797 7.78 26.41 -12.23
N GLN A 798 8.58 27.11 -11.42
CA GLN A 798 8.33 27.30 -9.98
C GLN A 798 8.06 25.97 -9.24
N LYS A 799 8.66 24.88 -9.74
CA LYS A 799 8.63 23.54 -9.14
C LYS A 799 7.25 22.87 -9.12
N ASN A 800 6.35 23.28 -10.00
CA ASN A 800 5.05 22.62 -10.19
C ASN A 800 5.27 21.18 -10.71
N PRO A 801 4.71 20.15 -10.05
CA PRO A 801 4.69 18.79 -10.59
C PRO A 801 4.08 18.75 -11.99
N LEU A 802 4.77 18.12 -12.95
CA LEU A 802 4.23 17.95 -14.30
C LEU A 802 3.36 16.69 -14.36
N PHE A 803 2.14 16.84 -14.86
CA PHE A 803 1.25 15.75 -15.25
C PHE A 803 0.50 16.20 -16.48
N ILE A 804 0.43 15.38 -17.53
CA ILE A 804 -0.29 15.69 -18.77
C ILE A 804 -1.56 14.82 -18.79
N PRO A 805 -2.68 15.28 -18.21
CA PRO A 805 -3.92 14.52 -18.09
C PRO A 805 -4.59 14.24 -19.44
N GLU A 806 -4.41 15.13 -20.42
CA GLU A 806 -4.93 14.94 -21.76
C GLU A 806 -3.84 15.22 -22.81
N GLN A 807 -3.75 14.34 -23.80
CA GLN A 807 -2.97 14.57 -25.02
C GLN A 807 -3.51 13.74 -26.20
N ARG A 808 -2.90 13.91 -27.37
CA ARG A 808 -3.22 13.11 -28.57
C ARG A 808 -2.99 11.61 -28.32
N ARG A 809 -3.86 10.78 -28.88
CA ARG A 809 -3.76 9.30 -28.90
C ARG A 809 -3.09 8.72 -30.14
N ASP A 810 -2.58 9.56 -31.02
CA ASP A 810 -1.91 9.13 -32.25
C ASP A 810 -0.40 8.89 -32.01
N GLU A 811 0.28 8.49 -33.08
CA GLU A 811 1.72 8.22 -33.10
C GLU A 811 2.56 9.42 -32.62
N ASN A 812 2.13 10.66 -32.87
CA ASN A 812 2.80 11.86 -32.37
C ASN A 812 2.71 11.95 -30.84
N GLY A 813 1.50 11.82 -30.29
CA GLY A 813 1.30 11.81 -28.84
C GLY A 813 2.05 10.67 -28.16
N SER A 814 2.02 9.47 -28.76
CA SER A 814 2.71 8.28 -28.27
C SER A 814 4.22 8.50 -28.13
N ARG A 815 4.90 9.03 -29.15
CA ARG A 815 6.36 9.26 -29.09
C ARG A 815 6.76 10.40 -28.15
N ARG A 816 5.95 11.45 -28.03
CA ARG A 816 6.33 12.65 -27.26
C ARG A 816 6.37 12.41 -25.75
N VAL A 817 5.74 11.33 -25.25
CA VAL A 817 5.79 10.96 -23.82
C VAL A 817 7.22 10.76 -23.30
N TRP A 818 8.15 10.37 -24.17
CA TRP A 818 9.56 10.21 -23.79
C TRP A 818 10.15 11.50 -23.21
N LEU A 819 9.85 12.65 -23.84
CA LEU A 819 10.30 13.95 -23.38
C LEU A 819 9.69 14.30 -22.01
N SER A 820 8.38 14.11 -21.83
CA SER A 820 7.69 14.45 -20.59
C SER A 820 8.18 13.61 -19.42
N TYR A 821 8.31 12.28 -19.57
CA TYR A 821 8.77 11.39 -18.50
C TYR A 821 10.24 11.60 -18.17
N ALA A 822 11.14 11.54 -19.16
CA ALA A 822 12.56 11.55 -18.87
C ALA A 822 13.11 12.96 -18.62
N THR A 823 12.84 13.95 -19.49
CA THR A 823 13.42 15.29 -19.30
C THR A 823 12.73 16.08 -18.19
N TYR A 824 11.38 16.03 -18.14
CA TYR A 824 10.60 16.84 -17.22
C TYR A 824 10.07 16.09 -15.98
N GLY A 825 10.26 14.78 -15.90
CA GLY A 825 9.85 14.00 -14.73
C GLY A 825 8.33 13.97 -14.53
N ALA A 826 7.56 13.94 -15.62
CA ALA A 826 6.11 13.89 -15.54
C ALA A 826 5.62 12.70 -14.72
N LEU A 827 4.61 12.92 -13.88
CA LEU A 827 3.94 11.86 -13.10
C LEU A 827 3.22 10.85 -14.02
N GLY A 828 2.77 11.33 -15.18
CA GLY A 828 2.04 10.60 -16.21
C GLY A 828 1.79 11.47 -17.44
N ALA A 829 1.54 10.83 -18.58
CA ALA A 829 1.08 11.47 -19.81
C ALA A 829 -0.02 10.61 -20.41
N SER A 830 -1.23 11.16 -20.48
CA SER A 830 -2.48 10.43 -20.66
C SER A 830 -3.13 10.77 -22.01
N PRO A 831 -3.06 9.89 -23.00
CA PRO A 831 -3.78 10.09 -24.24
C PRO A 831 -5.29 9.97 -24.04
N PHE A 832 -6.06 10.92 -24.57
CA PHE A 832 -7.51 10.97 -24.42
C PHE A 832 -8.23 9.99 -25.36
N GLY A 833 -9.32 9.39 -24.88
CA GLY A 833 -10.13 8.41 -25.61
C GLY A 833 -9.44 7.06 -25.81
N ILE A 834 -8.62 6.65 -24.84
CA ILE A 834 -7.72 5.49 -24.92
C ILE A 834 -8.47 4.14 -25.08
N ASP A 835 -9.72 4.09 -24.63
CA ASP A 835 -10.64 2.95 -24.74
C ASP A 835 -11.05 2.62 -26.18
N THR A 836 -10.53 3.34 -27.18
CA THR A 836 -10.73 3.04 -28.62
C THR A 836 -9.44 3.01 -29.46
N GLY A 837 -8.25 2.96 -28.84
CA GLY A 837 -6.98 2.90 -29.58
C GLY A 837 -5.71 2.82 -28.72
N ALA A 838 -5.71 1.93 -27.73
CA ALA A 838 -4.61 1.78 -26.77
C ALA A 838 -3.33 1.19 -27.38
N GLU A 839 -3.44 0.45 -28.48
CA GLU A 839 -2.33 -0.25 -29.14
C GLU A 839 -1.21 0.68 -29.62
N LEU A 840 -1.55 1.90 -30.09
CA LEU A 840 -0.56 2.88 -30.56
C LEU A 840 0.34 3.40 -29.43
N VAL A 841 -0.20 3.46 -28.22
CA VAL A 841 0.49 3.96 -27.02
C VAL A 841 1.24 2.84 -26.32
N GLY A 842 0.68 1.63 -26.34
CA GLY A 842 1.22 0.47 -25.63
C GLY A 842 2.65 0.11 -26.00
N ARG A 843 3.10 0.46 -27.21
CA ARG A 843 4.49 0.22 -27.65
C ARG A 843 5.51 0.95 -26.79
N GLU A 844 5.30 2.24 -26.55
CA GLU A 844 6.22 3.06 -25.74
C GLU A 844 6.07 2.74 -24.25
N PHE A 845 4.84 2.50 -23.79
CA PHE A 845 4.57 2.15 -22.39
C PHE A 845 5.18 0.81 -21.97
N LYS A 846 5.26 -0.17 -22.88
CA LYS A 846 5.96 -1.44 -22.61
C LYS A 846 7.45 -1.23 -22.31
N LEU A 847 8.12 -0.34 -23.05
CA LEU A 847 9.54 -0.02 -22.82
C LEU A 847 9.73 0.79 -21.53
N LEU A 848 8.83 1.74 -21.25
CA LEU A 848 8.83 2.48 -19.98
C LEU A 848 8.62 1.55 -18.78
N GLU A 849 7.67 0.62 -18.86
CA GLU A 849 7.40 -0.37 -17.80
C GLU A 849 8.62 -1.25 -17.53
N GLN A 850 9.31 -1.71 -18.58
CA GLN A 850 10.53 -2.50 -18.50
C GLN A 850 11.71 -1.76 -17.85
N THR A 851 11.75 -0.43 -17.95
CA THR A 851 12.90 0.39 -17.52
C THR A 851 12.57 1.35 -16.38
N LYS A 852 11.36 1.27 -15.80
CA LYS A 852 10.85 2.21 -14.79
C LYS A 852 11.72 2.35 -13.55
N GLU A 853 12.35 1.27 -13.10
CA GLU A 853 13.19 1.31 -11.89
C GLU A 853 14.40 2.23 -12.08
N TYR A 854 15.02 2.19 -13.27
CA TYR A 854 16.14 3.07 -13.64
C TYR A 854 15.68 4.51 -13.82
N LEU A 855 14.54 4.73 -14.48
CA LEU A 855 13.97 6.07 -14.68
C LEU A 855 13.60 6.75 -13.35
N LEU A 856 12.95 6.01 -12.45
CA LEU A 856 12.54 6.51 -11.13
C LEU A 856 13.75 6.73 -10.20
N ALA A 857 14.82 5.94 -10.33
CA ALA A 857 16.04 6.13 -9.56
C ALA A 857 16.88 7.32 -10.04
N ALA A 858 16.90 7.60 -11.35
CA ALA A 858 17.70 8.67 -11.94
C ALA A 858 17.25 10.07 -11.47
N ALA A 859 18.20 10.94 -11.13
CA ALA A 859 17.91 12.34 -10.86
C ALA A 859 17.53 13.07 -12.17
N PRO A 860 16.79 14.20 -12.12
CA PRO A 860 16.45 14.96 -13.33
C PRO A 860 17.68 15.39 -14.15
N ALA A 861 18.83 15.56 -13.49
CA ALA A 861 20.11 15.88 -14.12
C ALA A 861 20.63 14.74 -15.01
N ASP A 862 20.33 13.49 -14.64
CA ASP A 862 20.89 12.24 -15.17
C ASP A 862 19.99 11.56 -16.20
N ARG A 863 18.99 12.26 -16.73
CA ARG A 863 18.11 11.71 -17.77
C ARG A 863 17.75 12.76 -18.82
N MET A 864 17.52 12.28 -20.03
CA MET A 864 17.06 13.09 -21.18
C MET A 864 16.12 12.24 -22.04
N GLY A 865 14.89 12.70 -22.20
CA GLY A 865 13.96 12.20 -23.19
C GLY A 865 13.99 13.03 -24.47
N PHE A 866 13.67 12.41 -25.59
CA PHE A 866 13.66 13.05 -26.90
C PHE A 866 12.67 12.34 -27.84
N PHE A 867 12.28 13.03 -28.92
CA PHE A 867 11.44 12.47 -29.97
C PHE A 867 11.76 13.09 -31.33
N PHE A 868 11.34 12.39 -32.38
CA PHE A 868 11.48 12.76 -33.78
C PHE A 868 10.22 12.36 -34.56
N ASP A 869 9.46 13.32 -35.13
CA ASP A 869 8.20 13.08 -35.88
C ASP A 869 8.43 12.82 -37.38
N GLU A 870 7.46 12.33 -38.15
CA GLU A 870 7.62 11.80 -39.53
C GLU A 870 8.47 12.64 -40.52
N GLU A 871 8.49 13.97 -40.42
CA GLU A 871 9.31 14.85 -41.26
C GLU A 871 10.17 15.80 -40.43
N PRO A 872 11.45 16.02 -40.81
CA PRO A 872 12.24 17.12 -40.28
C PRO A 872 11.48 18.44 -40.51
N CYS A 873 11.32 19.22 -39.46
CA CYS A 873 10.69 20.53 -39.49
C CYS A 873 11.59 21.49 -38.73
N ASP A 874 11.66 22.75 -39.15
CA ASP A 874 12.45 23.82 -38.49
C ASP A 874 12.13 24.00 -36.99
N ARG A 875 11.05 23.38 -36.49
CA ARG A 875 10.55 23.49 -35.10
C ARG A 875 10.90 22.31 -34.19
N VAL A 876 11.26 21.14 -34.73
CA VAL A 876 11.68 19.98 -33.92
C VAL A 876 13.20 19.87 -34.04
N PRO A 877 13.97 19.77 -32.94
CA PRO A 877 15.42 19.65 -33.04
C PRO A 877 15.80 18.45 -33.91
N GLU A 878 16.58 18.69 -34.97
CA GLU A 878 17.21 17.61 -35.76
C GLU A 878 18.20 16.79 -34.92
N ARG A 879 18.61 17.38 -33.78
CA ARG A 879 19.58 16.85 -32.83
C ARG A 879 19.21 17.28 -31.41
N TRP A 880 19.28 16.34 -30.47
CA TRP A 880 19.15 16.58 -29.04
C TRP A 880 20.50 16.38 -28.36
N THR A 881 20.87 17.26 -27.43
CA THR A 881 22.17 17.21 -26.77
C THR A 881 22.06 17.47 -25.29
N ARG A 882 22.83 16.73 -24.50
CA ARG A 882 22.99 17.01 -23.07
C ARG A 882 24.35 16.56 -22.56
N VAL A 883 24.88 17.35 -21.63
CA VAL A 883 26.11 17.00 -20.91
C VAL A 883 25.76 16.26 -19.62
N PHE A 884 26.33 15.08 -19.46
CA PHE A 884 26.26 14.24 -18.27
C PHE A 884 27.69 14.03 -17.73
N GLY A 885 28.00 14.66 -16.59
CA GLY A 885 29.37 14.66 -16.07
C GLY A 885 30.37 15.19 -17.10
N ASP A 886 31.32 14.34 -17.49
CA ASP A 886 32.41 14.66 -18.43
C ASP A 886 32.08 14.32 -19.91
N VAL A 887 30.84 13.91 -20.21
CA VAL A 887 30.44 13.43 -21.54
C VAL A 887 29.22 14.20 -22.06
N GLU A 888 29.35 14.82 -23.22
CA GLU A 888 28.25 15.30 -24.05
C GLU A 888 27.67 14.10 -24.83
N VAL A 889 26.39 13.82 -24.62
CA VAL A 889 25.63 12.83 -25.39
C VAL A 889 24.84 13.57 -26.46
N ILE A 890 24.97 13.11 -27.70
CA ILE A 890 24.37 13.69 -28.90
C ILE A 890 23.45 12.64 -29.51
N ILE A 891 22.17 12.99 -29.64
CA ILE A 891 21.14 12.13 -30.22
C ILE A 891 20.67 12.74 -31.54
N GLU A 892 20.78 11.97 -32.60
CA GLU A 892 20.37 12.36 -33.95
C GLU A 892 19.42 11.31 -34.51
N ARG A 893 18.64 11.67 -35.53
CA ARG A 893 17.75 10.70 -36.17
C ARG A 893 18.56 9.59 -36.83
N ALA A 894 18.14 8.34 -36.63
CA ALA A 894 18.75 7.22 -37.34
C ALA A 894 18.52 7.38 -38.85
N PHE A 895 19.61 7.51 -39.60
CA PHE A 895 19.62 7.59 -41.05
C PHE A 895 20.47 6.45 -41.61
N VAL A 896 19.95 5.78 -42.64
CA VAL A 896 20.68 4.73 -43.36
C VAL A 896 21.12 5.27 -44.72
N PHE A 897 20.30 5.09 -45.76
CA PHE A 897 20.54 5.66 -47.10
C PHE A 897 19.29 6.27 -47.75
N GLY A 898 18.09 5.95 -47.25
CA GLY A 898 16.80 6.51 -47.70
C GLY A 898 16.28 7.63 -46.80
N LYS A 899 14.96 7.83 -46.68
CA LYS A 899 14.40 8.88 -45.82
C LYS A 899 14.53 8.53 -44.35
N ALA A 900 15.03 9.48 -43.56
CA ALA A 900 15.14 9.32 -42.11
C ALA A 900 13.74 9.19 -41.46
N GLY A 901 13.49 8.11 -40.72
CA GLY A 901 12.19 7.79 -40.12
C GLY A 901 11.96 8.34 -38.70
N PRO A 902 10.72 8.34 -38.20
CA PRO A 902 10.40 8.83 -36.86
C PRO A 902 11.07 7.99 -35.78
N GLY A 903 11.22 8.56 -34.58
CA GLY A 903 11.90 7.93 -33.46
C GLY A 903 11.59 8.61 -32.13
N GLY A 904 12.01 7.99 -31.05
CA GLY A 904 11.83 8.49 -29.70
C GLY A 904 12.45 7.57 -28.67
N GLY A 905 12.80 8.14 -27.53
CA GLY A 905 13.48 7.39 -26.49
C GLY A 905 14.01 8.27 -25.37
N MET A 906 14.78 7.64 -24.50
CA MET A 906 15.48 8.31 -23.42
C MET A 906 16.91 7.81 -23.26
N VAL A 907 17.74 8.68 -22.69
CA VAL A 907 19.07 8.38 -22.17
C VAL A 907 19.03 8.51 -20.66
N ILE A 908 19.54 7.51 -19.95
CA ILE A 908 19.76 7.56 -18.49
C ILE A 908 21.25 7.41 -18.22
N HIS A 909 21.83 8.34 -17.48
CA HIS A 909 23.21 8.28 -17.01
C HIS A 909 23.30 7.38 -15.78
N LEU A 910 24.08 6.29 -15.88
CA LEU A 910 24.25 5.28 -14.83
C LEU A 910 25.47 5.56 -13.93
N GLY A 911 26.14 6.70 -14.14
CA GLY A 911 27.39 7.09 -13.50
C GLY A 911 28.62 6.88 -14.39
N ASN A 912 29.68 7.63 -14.11
CA ASN A 912 30.91 7.68 -14.89
C ASN A 912 30.62 8.01 -16.37
N ALA A 913 31.02 7.14 -17.30
CA ALA A 913 30.76 7.26 -18.72
C ALA A 913 29.77 6.19 -19.22
N LYS A 914 28.89 5.70 -18.33
CA LYS A 914 27.90 4.66 -18.63
C LYS A 914 26.50 5.24 -18.81
N PHE A 915 25.82 4.76 -19.84
CA PHE A 915 24.51 5.25 -20.26
C PHE A 915 23.59 4.09 -20.62
N LEU A 916 22.31 4.22 -20.27
CA LEU A 916 21.24 3.35 -20.76
C LEU A 916 20.47 4.09 -21.84
N LEU A 917 20.48 3.55 -23.05
CA LEU A 917 19.71 4.02 -24.20
C LEU A 917 18.45 3.18 -24.31
N VAL A 918 17.28 3.83 -24.31
CA VAL A 918 15.99 3.16 -24.42
C VAL A 918 15.19 3.81 -25.54
N GLY A 919 14.64 3.03 -26.47
CA GLY A 919 13.80 3.53 -27.56
C GLY A 919 14.31 3.13 -28.94
N ARG A 920 13.85 3.85 -29.98
CA ARG A 920 14.09 3.50 -31.39
C ARG A 920 14.13 4.72 -32.32
N GLY A 921 14.70 4.56 -33.50
CA GLY A 921 14.77 5.60 -34.55
C GLY A 921 15.83 6.69 -34.32
N PHE A 922 16.90 6.41 -33.57
CA PHE A 922 17.96 7.39 -33.27
C PHE A 922 19.37 6.80 -33.29
N ASN A 923 20.37 7.66 -33.44
CA ASN A 923 21.79 7.37 -33.25
C ASN A 923 22.27 8.10 -31.99
N ALA A 924 23.13 7.47 -31.19
CA ALA A 924 23.72 8.06 -30.00
C ALA A 924 25.25 8.15 -30.13
N SER A 925 25.75 9.38 -30.12
CA SER A 925 27.18 9.70 -30.17
C SER A 925 27.64 10.30 -28.83
N PHE A 926 28.91 10.09 -28.49
CA PHE A 926 29.49 10.51 -27.22
C PHE A 926 30.73 11.36 -27.47
N LYS A 927 30.84 12.48 -26.74
CA LYS A 927 31.98 13.39 -26.84
C LYS A 927 32.43 13.83 -25.46
N SER A 928 33.70 13.65 -25.12
CA SER A 928 34.22 14.19 -23.86
C SER A 928 34.25 15.72 -23.90
N VAL A 929 33.81 16.35 -22.81
CA VAL A 929 33.92 17.82 -22.64
C VAL A 929 35.24 18.23 -21.98
N ARG A 930 36.11 17.26 -21.65
CA ARG A 930 37.43 17.51 -21.06
C ARG A 930 38.36 18.12 -22.10
N LYS A 931 39.08 19.17 -21.71
CA LYS A 931 40.00 19.91 -22.61
C LYS A 931 41.14 19.04 -23.11
N GLU A 932 41.50 18.06 -22.31
CA GLU A 932 42.56 17.10 -22.58
C GLU A 932 42.19 15.97 -23.53
N ALA A 933 40.91 15.75 -23.79
CA ALA A 933 40.47 14.65 -24.61
C ALA A 933 40.77 14.93 -26.10
N THR A 934 41.58 14.06 -26.73
CA THR A 934 41.85 14.11 -28.18
C THR A 934 40.95 13.15 -28.96
N PHE A 935 40.37 12.17 -28.27
CA PHE A 935 39.45 11.18 -28.85
C PHE A 935 38.33 10.83 -27.88
N THR A 936 37.15 10.50 -28.39
CA THR A 936 36.06 9.86 -27.65
C THR A 936 35.46 8.75 -28.52
N GLY A 937 35.17 7.61 -27.92
CA GLY A 937 34.55 6.49 -28.62
C GLY A 937 33.76 5.60 -27.67
N ILE A 938 33.23 4.50 -28.20
CA ILE A 938 32.47 3.50 -27.45
C ILE A 938 33.41 2.39 -26.97
N LEU A 939 33.47 2.17 -25.67
CA LEU A 939 34.24 1.09 -25.05
C LEU A 939 33.47 -0.23 -25.14
N SER A 940 32.18 -0.19 -24.82
CA SER A 940 31.25 -1.31 -24.96
C SER A 940 29.84 -0.81 -25.24
N ALA A 941 29.09 -1.61 -26.00
CA ALA A 941 27.67 -1.42 -26.22
C ALA A 941 26.99 -2.79 -26.09
N GLU A 942 26.06 -2.92 -25.16
CA GLU A 942 25.44 -4.18 -24.77
C GLU A 942 23.92 -4.07 -24.88
N GLU A 943 23.32 -4.83 -25.78
CA GLU A 943 21.86 -4.96 -25.83
C GLU A 943 21.40 -5.70 -24.58
N LYS A 944 20.43 -5.12 -23.87
CA LYS A 944 19.90 -5.64 -22.61
C LYS A 944 18.50 -6.19 -22.78
N GLU A 945 18.17 -7.22 -22.03
CA GLU A 945 16.81 -7.70 -21.81
C GLU A 945 16.47 -7.64 -20.31
N VAL A 946 15.19 -7.51 -20.00
CA VAL A 946 14.70 -7.52 -18.61
C VAL A 946 14.35 -8.96 -18.25
N ASP A 947 14.92 -9.47 -17.16
CA ASP A 947 14.61 -10.80 -16.66
C ASP A 947 13.31 -10.85 -15.83
N GLU A 948 12.94 -12.04 -15.37
CA GLU A 948 11.74 -12.27 -14.54
C GLU A 948 11.75 -11.49 -13.21
N GLN A 949 12.94 -11.03 -12.77
CA GLN A 949 13.13 -10.24 -11.55
C GLN A 949 13.21 -8.73 -11.83
N GLY A 950 13.02 -8.28 -13.08
CA GLY A 950 13.10 -6.87 -13.46
C GLY A 950 14.53 -6.34 -13.67
N GLN A 951 15.54 -7.20 -13.64
CA GLN A 951 16.94 -6.80 -13.77
C GLN A 951 17.41 -6.85 -15.23
N LEU A 952 18.31 -5.94 -15.61
CA LEU A 952 18.88 -5.90 -16.95
C LEU A 952 19.97 -6.96 -17.10
N LYS A 953 19.83 -7.84 -18.10
CA LYS A 953 20.84 -8.84 -18.49
C LYS A 953 21.32 -8.59 -19.91
N THR A 954 22.60 -8.83 -20.14
CA THR A 954 23.20 -8.70 -21.47
C THR A 954 22.75 -9.83 -22.36
N LEU A 955 22.01 -9.48 -23.42
CA LEU A 955 21.54 -10.41 -24.45
C LEU A 955 22.64 -10.64 -25.50
N ARG A 956 23.24 -9.55 -26.00
CA ARG A 956 24.37 -9.58 -26.94
C ARG A 956 25.16 -8.28 -26.89
N ILE A 957 26.33 -8.29 -27.52
CA ILE A 957 27.25 -7.15 -27.58
C ILE A 957 27.22 -6.57 -29.00
N PHE A 958 27.02 -5.25 -29.10
CA PHE A 958 27.12 -4.49 -30.34
C PHE A 958 28.57 -4.09 -30.61
N ASN A 959 28.97 -4.17 -31.86
CA ASN A 959 30.27 -3.68 -32.36
C ASN A 959 30.16 -3.47 -33.88
N GLY A 960 31.24 -3.20 -34.59
CA GLY A 960 31.23 -3.16 -36.06
C GLY A 960 30.17 -2.19 -36.60
N ASP A 961 29.33 -2.64 -37.51
CA ASP A 961 28.31 -1.80 -38.16
C ASP A 961 27.27 -1.25 -37.16
N GLU A 962 26.88 -2.01 -36.15
CA GLU A 962 25.90 -1.60 -35.12
C GLU A 962 26.37 -0.42 -34.24
N THR A 963 27.69 -0.19 -34.19
CA THR A 963 28.32 0.94 -33.48
C THR A 963 29.05 1.89 -34.42
N ARG A 964 28.90 1.70 -35.73
CA ARG A 964 29.70 2.36 -36.78
C ARG A 964 31.21 2.37 -36.46
N SER A 965 31.73 1.20 -36.06
CA SER A 965 33.11 1.00 -35.62
C SER A 965 33.52 1.89 -34.43
N GLY A 966 32.61 2.09 -33.48
CA GLY A 966 32.84 2.84 -32.24
C GLY A 966 32.52 4.34 -32.30
N GLU A 967 31.96 4.83 -33.41
CA GLU A 967 31.60 6.24 -33.62
C GLU A 967 30.27 6.59 -32.94
N PHE A 968 29.22 5.79 -33.15
CA PHE A 968 27.90 5.99 -32.54
C PHE A 968 27.09 4.69 -32.49
N VAL A 969 26.22 4.55 -31.49
CA VAL A 969 25.30 3.40 -31.39
C VAL A 969 24.06 3.66 -32.25
N ILE A 970 23.69 2.68 -33.08
CA ILE A 970 22.50 2.75 -33.94
C ILE A 970 21.32 2.07 -33.25
N MET A 971 20.26 2.84 -32.98
CA MET A 971 18.96 2.35 -32.52
C MET A 971 17.95 2.58 -33.65
N PRO A 972 17.86 1.70 -34.65
CA PRO A 972 17.06 1.97 -35.85
C PRO A 972 15.55 1.99 -35.56
N ASN A 973 14.77 2.52 -36.50
CA ASN A 973 13.32 2.44 -36.49
C ASN A 973 12.83 1.02 -36.87
N ASP A 974 11.52 0.78 -36.77
CA ASP A 974 10.93 -0.52 -37.09
C ASP A 974 11.05 -0.87 -38.59
N ASP A 975 11.05 0.15 -39.46
CA ASP A 975 11.17 0.03 -40.92
C ASP A 975 12.20 1.03 -41.48
N PRO A 976 13.50 0.72 -41.39
CA PRO A 976 14.56 1.60 -41.89
C PRO A 976 14.57 1.66 -43.41
N ASP A 977 14.54 2.87 -43.95
CA ASP A 977 14.62 3.09 -45.39
C ASP A 977 16.08 2.97 -45.86
N TYR A 978 16.37 1.86 -46.53
CA TYR A 978 17.69 1.58 -47.13
C TYR A 978 17.92 2.29 -48.46
N GLY A 979 16.97 3.07 -49.00
CA GLY A 979 17.17 3.84 -50.24
C GLY A 979 17.56 2.99 -51.45
N GLY A 980 17.20 1.69 -51.45
CA GLY A 980 17.60 0.72 -52.47
C GLY A 980 19.00 0.10 -52.27
N PHE A 981 19.71 0.42 -51.19
CA PHE A 981 20.97 -0.22 -50.83
C PHE A 981 20.73 -1.69 -50.41
N PRO A 982 21.47 -2.67 -50.98
CA PRO A 982 21.13 -4.09 -50.82
C PRO A 982 21.63 -4.73 -49.52
N ILE A 983 22.44 -4.04 -48.71
CA ILE A 983 23.05 -4.60 -47.49
C ILE A 983 22.36 -4.01 -46.26
N ALA A 984 21.84 -4.89 -45.40
CA ALA A 984 21.22 -4.51 -44.13
C ALA A 984 22.29 -4.19 -43.08
N VAL A 985 22.71 -2.92 -43.02
CA VAL A 985 23.75 -2.42 -42.10
C VAL A 985 23.22 -1.98 -40.73
N THR A 986 21.90 -1.85 -40.55
CA THR A 986 21.30 -1.49 -39.25
C THR A 986 20.59 -2.70 -38.65
N VAL A 987 21.32 -3.52 -37.91
CA VAL A 987 20.73 -4.62 -37.14
C VAL A 987 20.04 -4.01 -35.90
N PRO A 988 18.70 -4.09 -35.78
CA PRO A 988 17.99 -3.45 -34.68
C PRO A 988 18.32 -4.09 -33.33
N ALA A 989 18.38 -3.28 -32.28
CA ALA A 989 18.18 -3.73 -30.92
C ALA A 989 16.74 -4.23 -30.79
N ARG A 990 16.56 -5.56 -30.75
CA ARG A 990 15.25 -6.20 -30.64
C ARG A 990 14.55 -5.80 -29.35
N THR A 991 15.30 -5.59 -28.28
CA THR A 991 14.78 -5.15 -26.99
C THR A 991 14.58 -3.65 -26.91
N CYS A 992 15.16 -2.87 -27.83
CA CYS A 992 15.22 -1.41 -27.78
C CYS A 992 15.87 -0.86 -26.50
N ILE A 993 16.72 -1.65 -25.82
CA ILE A 993 17.45 -1.26 -24.60
C ILE A 993 18.92 -1.60 -24.80
N VAL A 994 19.80 -0.61 -24.71
CA VAL A 994 21.26 -0.79 -24.85
C VAL A 994 21.98 -0.04 -23.72
N GLU A 995 22.86 -0.73 -23.00
CA GLU A 995 23.83 -0.08 -22.11
C GLU A 995 25.10 0.23 -22.91
N VAL A 996 25.61 1.45 -22.79
CA VAL A 996 26.79 1.92 -23.49
C VAL A 996 27.78 2.51 -22.49
N GLU A 997 29.03 2.11 -22.60
CA GLU A 997 30.13 2.77 -21.91
C GLU A 997 30.97 3.54 -22.92
N ALA A 998 31.06 4.85 -22.75
CA ALA A 998 31.94 5.71 -23.52
C ALA A 998 33.32 5.79 -22.87
N TYR A 999 34.35 6.08 -23.66
CA TYR A 999 35.69 6.38 -23.15
C TYR A 999 36.31 7.51 -23.95
N TRP A 1000 37.32 8.13 -23.36
CA TRP A 1000 38.14 9.14 -24.04
C TRP A 1000 39.62 8.87 -23.84
N VAL A 1001 40.43 9.39 -24.76
CA VAL A 1001 41.88 9.36 -24.66
C VAL A 1001 42.37 10.78 -24.38
N ALA A 1002 43.24 10.91 -23.38
CA ALA A 1002 43.95 12.13 -23.08
C ALA A 1002 45.45 11.90 -23.29
N GLU A 1003 45.95 12.36 -24.43
CA GLU A 1003 47.38 12.24 -24.76
C GLU A 1003 48.23 13.21 -23.93
N ALA A 1004 49.53 12.93 -23.84
CA ALA A 1004 50.49 13.83 -23.22
C ALA A 1004 50.54 15.16 -23.99
N GLU A 1005 50.91 16.26 -23.34
CA GLU A 1005 50.94 17.59 -23.97
C GLU A 1005 51.89 17.65 -25.18
N GLU A 1006 52.88 16.77 -25.26
CA GLU A 1006 53.82 16.67 -26.40
C GLU A 1006 53.19 16.03 -27.65
N ASP A 1007 52.11 15.24 -27.48
CA ASP A 1007 51.42 14.50 -28.54
C ASP A 1007 50.07 15.13 -28.96
N ARG A 1008 49.60 16.16 -28.24
CA ARG A 1008 48.40 16.97 -28.60
C ARG A 1008 48.74 18.09 -29.56
#